data_AF-O04917-F1
#
_entry.id   AF-O04917-F1
#
_cell.length_a   1.000
_cell.length_b   1.000
_cell.length_c   1.000
_cell.angle_alpha   90.00
_cell.angle_beta   90.00
_cell.angle_gamma   90.00
#
_symmetry.space_group_name_H-M   'P 1'
#
loop_
_entity.id
_entity.type
_entity.pdbx_description
1 polymer ?
#
loop_
_entity_poly.entity_id
_entity_poly.type
_entity_poly.pdbx_seq_one_letter_code
_entity_poly.pdbx_strand_id
1 'polypeptide(L)'
;WMGGDRDGNPRVTPEVTRDVCLLARMMAANLYYSQIDDLMFELSMWRCSDELRARADALLQSTRKDEKHYIEFWKQVPANEPYRVILDDVRNKLYKTRERSRHMLSNGSSDIPEETTFTNVEQFLEPLELCYRSLFLCGDLTIADGSLLDFLRQVSTFGLSLVKLDIRQESERHTDAIDAITKHLGIGSYREWSEEKRQAWLLSELRGKRPLFGPDLPRTEEIVDVLDTFHVIAELPADNFGAYIISMATAASDVLAVELLQRACQVKKPLRVVPLFEKLADLQSAPASMDRLFSIDWYSNRINGKQEVMIGYSDSGKDAGALSAAWELYKAQEDLVKVAKKYGVKLTMFHGRGGTVGRGGGPTHVAILSQPPDTINGSLRVTVQGEVIEQSFGEERLCFRTLQRFTAATLEHGMNPPISPKPEWRGNLDEIAVVATEEYRSIVFKEPRFVEYFRLATPELEYGRMNIGSRPSKRKPGGGIESLRAIPWIFAWTQTRFHLPVWLGFGAAFKHILQKDIRNLHLLKEMYNEWPFFRVTLDLLEMVFAKGDPGIAALYDKLLVSDDLKPFGEQLRANYEETKQLLLQVTGHKDLLEGDPYLRQTYACVSPYITTLNVCQAYTPKRIRDPNFQVDMRAPLSKEISDSNKPAEQLKLNLTSEYAPGLEDTLILTMKGIAA
;
A
#
# COMPACT_ATOMS: atom_id res chain seq x y z
N TRP A 1 6.28 -2.41 1.69
CA TRP A 1 5.70 -3.37 0.73
C TRP A 1 6.64 -3.68 -0.43
N MET A 2 7.45 -2.73 -0.91
CA MET A 2 8.45 -2.99 -1.96
C MET A 2 9.42 -4.10 -1.51
N GLY A 3 9.44 -5.21 -2.25
CA GLY A 3 10.23 -6.42 -1.92
C GLY A 3 9.61 -7.37 -0.88
N GLY A 4 8.42 -7.07 -0.35
CA GLY A 4 7.71 -7.95 0.62
C GLY A 4 6.32 -8.41 0.14
N ASP A 5 5.66 -7.63 -0.69
CA ASP A 5 4.38 -7.98 -1.29
C ASP A 5 4.57 -8.86 -2.53
N ARG A 6 4.34 -10.15 -2.36
CA ARG A 6 4.52 -11.21 -3.37
C ARG A 6 3.21 -11.76 -3.92
N ASP A 7 2.07 -11.19 -3.52
CA ASP A 7 0.73 -11.55 -4.00
C ASP A 7 0.68 -11.55 -5.54
N GLY A 8 0.70 -12.77 -6.08
CA GLY A 8 1.01 -13.18 -7.45
C GLY A 8 2.01 -12.28 -8.20
N ASN A 9 3.09 -11.88 -7.54
CA ASN A 9 4.26 -11.35 -8.20
C ASN A 9 5.43 -12.30 -7.97
N PRO A 10 5.67 -13.27 -8.88
CA PRO A 10 6.74 -14.25 -8.71
C PRO A 10 8.15 -13.64 -8.75
N ARG A 11 8.29 -12.37 -9.17
CA ARG A 11 9.57 -11.65 -9.13
C ARG A 11 9.99 -11.24 -7.70
N VAL A 12 9.07 -11.26 -6.74
CA VAL A 12 9.38 -11.00 -5.33
C VAL A 12 9.67 -12.32 -4.65
N THR A 13 10.92 -12.76 -4.79
CA THR A 13 11.42 -14.02 -4.21
C THR A 13 11.85 -13.83 -2.75
N PRO A 14 12.12 -14.92 -2.01
CA PRO A 14 12.70 -14.83 -0.67
C PRO A 14 14.03 -14.05 -0.64
N GLU A 15 14.89 -14.22 -1.64
CA GLU A 15 16.14 -13.48 -1.79
C GLU A 15 15.92 -11.98 -1.97
N VAL A 16 14.97 -11.57 -2.82
CA VAL A 16 14.60 -10.15 -2.97
C VAL A 16 14.14 -9.56 -1.64
N THR A 17 13.37 -10.30 -0.84
CA THR A 17 12.98 -9.86 0.52
C THR A 17 14.19 -9.67 1.42
N ARG A 18 15.16 -10.58 1.37
CA ARG A 18 16.41 -10.43 2.13
C ARG A 18 17.18 -9.18 1.71
N ASP A 19 17.34 -8.99 0.40
CA ASP A 19 18.10 -7.88 -0.17
C ASP A 19 17.51 -6.53 0.22
N VAL A 20 16.18 -6.35 0.10
CA VAL A 20 15.56 -5.06 0.45
C VAL A 20 15.65 -4.77 1.94
N CYS A 21 15.62 -5.79 2.81
CA CYS A 21 15.83 -5.60 4.25
C CYS A 21 17.27 -5.17 4.55
N LEU A 22 18.26 -5.80 3.92
CA LEU A 22 19.67 -5.42 4.07
C LEU A 22 19.95 -4.02 3.51
N LEU A 23 19.39 -3.68 2.35
CA LEU A 23 19.46 -2.35 1.76
C LEU A 23 18.87 -1.29 2.70
N ALA A 24 17.70 -1.54 3.29
CA ALA A 24 17.05 -0.59 4.18
C ALA A 24 17.88 -0.33 5.45
N ARG A 25 18.51 -1.38 6.02
CA ARG A 25 19.46 -1.23 7.14
C ARG A 25 20.72 -0.47 6.75
N MET A 26 21.26 -0.74 5.56
CA MET A 26 22.43 -0.02 5.04
C MET A 26 22.11 1.47 4.85
N MET A 27 20.94 1.80 4.29
CA MET A 27 20.48 3.18 4.10
C MET A 27 20.25 3.89 5.44
N ALA A 28 19.63 3.22 6.43
CA ALA A 28 19.45 3.75 7.78
C ALA A 28 20.80 4.13 8.40
N ALA A 29 21.73 3.16 8.43
CA ALA A 29 23.06 3.37 8.98
C ALA A 29 23.82 4.49 8.26
N ASN A 30 23.67 4.62 6.94
CA ASN A 30 24.31 5.69 6.17
C ASN A 30 23.75 7.09 6.49
N LEU A 31 22.42 7.22 6.64
CA LEU A 31 21.79 8.48 7.02
C LEU A 31 22.22 8.91 8.43
N TYR A 32 22.18 7.98 9.39
CA TYR A 32 22.63 8.27 10.75
C TYR A 32 24.13 8.55 10.84
N TYR A 33 24.95 7.86 10.03
CA TYR A 33 26.39 8.10 9.98
C TYR A 33 26.71 9.52 9.49
N SER A 34 25.96 10.07 8.53
CA SER A 34 26.17 11.46 8.12
C SER A 34 25.76 12.45 9.20
N GLN A 35 24.64 12.19 9.91
CA GLN A 35 24.10 13.11 10.91
C GLN A 35 24.88 13.08 12.23
N ILE A 36 25.46 11.94 12.61
CA ILE A 36 26.26 11.83 13.83
C ILE A 36 27.52 12.69 13.74
N ASP A 37 28.07 12.88 12.54
CA ASP A 37 29.22 13.76 12.30
C ASP A 37 28.88 15.22 12.63
N ASP A 38 27.74 15.72 12.15
CA ASP A 38 27.26 17.06 12.46
C ASP A 38 27.02 17.23 13.98
N LEU A 39 26.41 16.22 14.61
CA LEU A 39 26.17 16.24 16.06
C LEU A 39 27.47 16.23 16.87
N MET A 40 28.51 15.52 16.40
CA MET A 40 29.84 15.57 16.99
C MET A 40 30.45 16.97 16.88
N PHE A 41 30.27 17.69 15.77
CA PHE A 41 30.73 19.07 15.67
C PHE A 41 30.05 19.99 16.69
N GLU A 42 28.73 19.89 16.82
CA GLU A 42 27.92 20.74 17.70
C GLU A 42 28.16 20.47 19.20
N LEU A 43 28.20 19.19 19.63
CA LEU A 43 28.31 18.80 21.05
C LEU A 43 29.75 18.86 21.58
N SER A 44 30.35 20.05 21.53
CA SER A 44 31.73 20.36 22.00
C SER A 44 31.87 20.59 23.51
N MET A 45 30.78 20.41 24.27
CA MET A 45 30.72 20.73 25.70
C MET A 45 31.66 19.85 26.52
N TRP A 46 32.32 20.45 27.50
CA TRP A 46 33.17 19.75 28.47
C TRP A 46 32.47 19.44 29.80
N ARG A 47 31.38 20.16 30.13
CA ARG A 47 30.55 19.91 31.32
C ARG A 47 29.65 18.70 31.08
N CYS A 48 29.71 17.69 31.95
CA CYS A 48 28.84 16.52 31.86
C CYS A 48 28.55 15.92 33.24
N SER A 49 27.56 15.04 33.29
CA SER A 49 27.26 14.20 34.45
C SER A 49 28.39 13.20 34.75
N ASP A 50 28.46 12.74 36.00
CA ASP A 50 29.44 11.72 36.43
C ASP A 50 29.30 10.40 35.64
N GLU A 51 28.06 10.03 35.30
CA GLU A 51 27.75 8.82 34.51
C GLU A 51 28.36 8.90 33.10
N LEU A 52 28.13 10.01 32.38
CA LEU A 52 28.72 10.22 31.05
C LEU A 52 30.26 10.31 31.12
N ARG A 53 30.80 10.92 32.19
CA ARG A 53 32.26 10.99 32.40
C ARG A 53 32.88 9.60 32.51
N ALA A 54 32.33 8.76 33.39
CA ALA A 54 32.81 7.40 33.59
C ALA A 54 32.73 6.56 32.30
N ARG A 55 31.65 6.74 31.51
CA ARG A 55 31.48 6.05 30.23
C ARG A 55 32.52 6.50 29.19
N ALA A 56 32.75 7.80 29.07
CA ALA A 56 33.76 8.36 28.16
C ALA A 56 35.18 7.90 28.54
N ASP A 57 35.52 7.92 29.82
CA ASP A 57 36.83 7.46 30.32
C ASP A 57 37.05 5.98 30.04
N ALA A 58 36.02 5.13 30.24
CA ALA A 58 36.08 3.71 29.93
C ALA A 58 36.31 3.46 28.43
N LEU A 59 35.64 4.22 27.56
CA LEU A 59 35.85 4.13 26.10
C LEU A 59 37.29 4.49 25.74
N LEU A 60 37.81 5.62 26.21
CA LEU A 60 39.20 6.05 25.94
C LEU A 60 40.26 5.02 26.36
N GLN A 61 40.01 4.28 27.46
CA GLN A 61 40.89 3.20 27.91
C GLN A 61 40.82 1.97 26.99
N SER A 62 39.64 1.69 26.43
CA SER A 62 39.40 0.55 25.54
C SER A 62 39.90 0.76 24.11
N THR A 63 39.99 2.01 23.61
CA THR A 63 40.32 2.34 22.20
C THR A 63 41.81 2.16 21.83
N ARG A 64 42.54 1.21 22.43
CA ARG A 64 43.92 0.91 22.02
C ARG A 64 43.94 0.13 20.69
N LYS A 65 44.21 0.85 19.59
CA LYS A 65 44.57 0.36 18.24
C LYS A 65 43.45 -0.26 17.37
N ASP A 66 42.26 0.31 17.33
CA ASP A 66 41.36 0.05 16.18
C ASP A 66 41.81 0.91 14.99
N GLU A 67 41.94 0.29 13.80
CA GLU A 67 42.20 1.00 12.55
C GLU A 67 41.02 1.94 12.25
N LYS A 68 41.26 3.25 12.39
CA LYS A 68 40.27 4.25 12.01
C LYS A 68 40.17 4.29 10.48
N HIS A 69 39.04 3.83 9.95
CA HIS A 69 38.81 3.71 8.51
C HIS A 69 38.41 5.03 7.81
N TYR A 70 38.61 6.19 8.46
CA TYR A 70 38.17 7.50 7.96
C TYR A 70 39.33 8.51 7.83
N ILE A 71 39.30 9.32 6.76
CA ILE A 71 40.34 10.29 6.35
C ILE A 71 40.17 11.66 7.06
N GLU A 72 39.15 11.83 7.91
CA GLU A 72 38.68 13.14 8.38
C GLU A 72 39.39 13.72 9.62
N PHE A 73 39.03 14.97 9.94
CA PHE A 73 39.59 15.94 10.89
C PHE A 73 40.03 15.38 12.28
N TRP A 74 39.41 14.30 12.75
CA TRP A 74 39.60 13.76 14.10
C TRP A 74 40.50 12.52 14.15
N LYS A 75 41.83 12.71 14.02
CA LYS A 75 42.81 11.62 14.28
C LYS A 75 42.61 11.01 15.68
N GLN A 76 42.27 11.83 16.68
CA GLN A 76 41.89 11.41 18.02
C GLN A 76 40.96 12.45 18.66
N VAL A 77 39.88 12.00 19.31
CA VAL A 77 38.98 12.88 20.07
C VAL A 77 39.61 13.18 21.44
N PRO A 78 39.73 14.44 21.86
CA PRO A 78 40.28 14.81 23.16
C PRO A 78 39.44 14.30 24.35
N ALA A 79 40.09 13.92 25.45
CA ALA A 79 39.42 13.40 26.65
C ALA A 79 38.53 14.43 27.38
N ASN A 80 38.77 15.73 27.16
CA ASN A 80 37.97 16.81 27.72
C ASN A 80 36.65 17.06 26.96
N GLU A 81 36.38 16.32 25.88
CA GLU A 81 35.16 16.42 25.07
C GLU A 81 34.32 15.13 25.19
N PRO A 82 33.70 14.87 26.35
CA PRO A 82 33.12 13.56 26.66
C PRO A 82 31.95 13.17 25.75
N TYR A 83 31.13 14.12 25.28
CA TYR A 83 30.04 13.83 24.34
C TYR A 83 30.60 13.33 23.01
N ARG A 84 31.64 13.98 22.47
CA ARG A 84 32.30 13.55 21.23
C ARG A 84 32.93 12.17 21.36
N VAL A 85 33.45 11.79 22.52
CA VAL A 85 33.97 10.44 22.77
C VAL A 85 32.86 9.40 22.65
N ILE A 86 31.69 9.66 23.25
CA ILE A 86 30.53 8.77 23.17
C ILE A 86 30.04 8.66 21.72
N LEU A 87 29.86 9.81 21.05
CA LEU A 87 29.37 9.86 19.68
C LEU A 87 30.36 9.24 18.67
N ASP A 88 31.67 9.29 18.91
CA ASP A 88 32.67 8.59 18.09
C ASP A 88 32.49 7.06 18.18
N ASP A 89 32.23 6.50 19.36
CA ASP A 89 31.91 5.07 19.50
C ASP A 89 30.63 4.70 18.74
N VAL A 90 29.59 5.54 18.86
CA VAL A 90 28.32 5.38 18.12
C VAL A 90 28.57 5.39 16.62
N ARG A 91 29.34 6.35 16.11
CA ARG A 91 29.71 6.47 14.71
C ARG A 91 30.49 5.24 14.22
N ASN A 92 31.46 4.76 14.99
CA ASN A 92 32.24 3.56 14.66
C ASN A 92 31.33 2.32 14.55
N LYS A 93 30.37 2.17 15.46
CA LYS A 93 29.38 1.07 15.39
C LYS A 93 28.40 1.24 14.23
N LEU A 94 27.98 2.45 13.89
CA LEU A 94 27.16 2.72 12.69
C LEU A 94 27.90 2.33 11.41
N TYR A 95 29.18 2.68 11.30
CA TYR A 95 30.03 2.26 10.19
C TYR A 95 30.08 0.74 10.06
N LYS A 96 30.40 0.04 11.15
CA LYS A 96 30.44 -1.44 11.17
C LYS A 96 29.07 -2.04 10.82
N THR A 97 27.96 -1.43 11.26
CA THR A 97 26.59 -1.84 10.92
C THR A 97 26.31 -1.68 9.42
N ARG A 98 26.73 -0.57 8.82
CA ARG A 98 26.62 -0.31 7.38
C ARG A 98 27.44 -1.30 6.56
N GLU A 99 28.71 -1.47 6.89
CA GLU A 99 29.61 -2.38 6.16
C GLU A 99 29.20 -3.84 6.32
N ARG A 100 28.72 -4.25 7.50
CA ARG A 100 28.15 -5.60 7.70
C ARG A 100 26.97 -5.82 6.77
N SER A 101 26.03 -4.86 6.70
CA SER A 101 24.88 -4.94 5.78
C SER A 101 25.32 -5.00 4.32
N ARG A 102 26.33 -4.22 3.93
CA ARG A 102 26.90 -4.24 2.57
C ARG A 102 27.55 -5.59 2.23
N HIS A 103 28.37 -6.14 3.14
CA HIS A 103 29.01 -7.46 2.96
C HIS A 103 27.97 -8.57 2.81
N MET A 104 26.96 -8.58 3.68
CA MET A 104 25.85 -9.53 3.61
C MET A 104 25.10 -9.43 2.27
N LEU A 105 24.86 -8.22 1.77
CA LEU A 105 24.17 -7.99 0.50
C LEU A 105 25.02 -8.40 -0.72
N SER A 106 26.33 -8.15 -0.70
CA SER A 106 27.21 -8.46 -1.84
C SER A 106 27.67 -9.92 -1.88
N ASN A 107 27.90 -10.53 -0.71
CA ASN A 107 28.62 -11.80 -0.58
C ASN A 107 27.86 -12.86 0.24
N GLY A 108 26.68 -12.54 0.78
CA GLY A 108 25.89 -13.44 1.65
C GLY A 108 26.47 -13.66 3.05
N SER A 109 27.64 -13.10 3.36
CA SER A 109 28.34 -13.25 4.65
C SER A 109 29.18 -12.01 4.97
N SER A 110 29.57 -11.83 6.24
CA SER A 110 30.42 -10.72 6.68
C SER A 110 31.36 -11.14 7.80
N ASP A 111 32.64 -10.77 7.67
CA ASP A 111 33.67 -10.96 8.71
C ASP A 111 33.52 -9.99 9.90
N ILE A 112 32.67 -8.97 9.78
CA ILE A 112 32.43 -7.99 10.86
C ILE A 112 31.55 -8.66 11.91
N PRO A 113 32.02 -8.89 13.15
CA PRO A 113 31.24 -9.58 14.18
C PRO A 113 29.98 -8.80 14.55
N GLU A 114 28.88 -9.50 14.80
CA GLU A 114 27.57 -8.89 15.07
C GLU A 114 27.59 -8.03 16.34
N GLU A 115 28.37 -8.43 17.35
CA GLU A 115 28.56 -7.75 18.62
C GLU A 115 29.21 -6.36 18.49
N THR A 116 29.85 -6.11 17.34
CA THR A 116 30.47 -4.82 17.02
C THR A 116 29.53 -3.87 16.25
N THR A 117 28.27 -4.28 16.05
CA THR A 117 27.25 -3.53 15.30
C THR A 117 26.02 -3.25 16.17
N PHE A 118 25.12 -2.39 15.69
CA PHE A 118 23.81 -2.19 16.30
C PHE A 118 22.82 -3.27 15.80
N THR A 119 22.39 -4.13 16.73
CA THR A 119 21.47 -5.24 16.45
C THR A 119 20.02 -4.93 16.80
N ASN A 120 19.81 -3.96 17.70
CA ASN A 120 18.50 -3.47 18.09
C ASN A 120 18.57 -1.97 18.36
N VAL A 121 17.41 -1.31 18.33
CA VAL A 121 17.30 0.15 18.44
C VAL A 121 17.67 0.64 19.84
N GLU A 122 17.43 -0.16 20.88
CA GLU A 122 17.74 0.19 22.27
C GLU A 122 19.25 0.36 22.48
N GLN A 123 20.08 -0.48 21.86
CA GLN A 123 21.55 -0.32 21.85
C GLN A 123 22.00 1.01 21.22
N PHE A 124 21.24 1.51 20.24
CA PHE A 124 21.56 2.75 19.55
C PHE A 124 21.04 3.98 20.30
N LEU A 125 19.87 3.89 20.92
CA LEU A 125 19.27 4.97 21.73
C LEU A 125 20.03 5.20 23.04
N GLU A 126 20.49 4.15 23.73
CA GLU A 126 21.14 4.25 25.04
C GLU A 126 22.24 5.34 25.13
N PRO A 127 23.26 5.39 24.26
CA PRO A 127 24.29 6.42 24.34
C PRO A 127 23.75 7.83 24.01
N LEU A 128 22.72 7.94 23.18
CA LEU A 128 22.10 9.23 22.81
C LEU A 128 21.26 9.79 23.97
N GLU A 129 20.49 8.92 24.62
CA GLU A 129 19.71 9.25 25.82
C GLU A 129 20.64 9.60 27.00
N LEU A 130 21.79 8.94 27.12
CA LEU A 130 22.82 9.30 28.09
C LEU A 130 23.35 10.73 27.85
N CYS A 131 23.67 11.08 26.59
CA CYS A 131 24.04 12.45 26.22
C CYS A 131 22.92 13.45 26.57
N TYR A 132 21.66 13.13 26.25
CA TYR A 132 20.52 14.00 26.51
C TYR A 132 20.32 14.26 28.01
N ARG A 133 20.28 13.19 28.83
CA ARG A 133 20.16 13.29 30.28
C ARG A 133 21.34 14.06 30.90
N SER A 134 22.56 13.86 30.41
CA SER A 134 23.74 14.58 30.88
C SER A 134 23.65 16.08 30.61
N LEU A 135 23.25 16.50 29.40
CA LEU A 135 23.06 17.91 29.07
C LEU A 135 21.97 18.54 29.94
N PHE A 136 20.86 17.82 30.16
CA PHE A 136 19.80 18.26 31.08
C PHE A 136 20.32 18.51 32.50
N LEU A 137 21.09 17.55 33.06
CA LEU A 137 21.66 17.67 34.41
C LEU A 137 22.70 18.80 34.54
N CYS A 138 23.37 19.16 33.45
CA CYS A 138 24.33 20.28 33.41
C CYS A 138 23.68 21.65 33.14
N GLY A 139 22.36 21.71 33.00
CA GLY A 139 21.63 22.96 32.72
C GLY A 139 21.61 23.36 31.24
N ASP A 140 22.06 22.49 30.34
CA ASP A 140 22.20 22.74 28.89
C ASP A 140 21.00 22.18 28.09
N LEU A 141 19.78 22.24 28.65
CA LEU A 141 18.57 21.68 28.02
C LEU A 141 18.27 22.28 26.64
N THR A 142 18.51 23.58 26.44
CA THR A 142 18.33 24.23 25.12
C THR A 142 19.19 23.58 24.03
N ILE A 143 20.38 23.06 24.39
CA ILE A 143 21.24 22.34 23.44
C ILE A 143 20.69 20.91 23.23
N ALA A 144 20.27 20.25 24.30
CA ALA A 144 19.70 18.92 24.23
C ALA A 144 18.42 18.86 23.36
N ASP A 145 17.57 19.89 23.44
CA ASP A 145 16.32 20.03 22.68
C ASP A 145 16.51 20.50 21.22
N GLY A 146 17.75 20.70 20.77
CA GLY A 146 18.10 20.97 19.37
C GLY A 146 18.31 19.68 18.57
N SER A 147 19.45 19.62 17.87
CA SER A 147 19.80 18.52 16.96
C SER A 147 19.80 17.13 17.62
N LEU A 148 20.13 17.05 18.91
CA LEU A 148 20.10 15.77 19.64
C LEU A 148 18.68 15.22 19.80
N LEU A 149 17.71 16.09 20.14
CA LEU A 149 16.30 15.69 20.25
C LEU A 149 15.72 15.30 18.89
N ASP A 150 16.08 16.02 17.83
CA ASP A 150 15.68 15.65 16.47
C ASP A 150 16.27 14.29 16.07
N PHE A 151 17.53 14.03 16.39
CA PHE A 151 18.17 12.73 16.14
C PHE A 151 17.50 11.60 16.94
N LEU A 152 17.21 11.80 18.23
CA LEU A 152 16.47 10.84 19.06
C LEU A 152 15.08 10.52 18.47
N ARG A 153 14.36 11.55 17.98
CA ARG A 153 13.06 11.37 17.30
C ARG A 153 13.21 10.59 15.99
N GLN A 154 14.25 10.86 15.21
CA GLN A 154 14.54 10.12 13.98
C GLN A 154 14.86 8.64 14.25
N VAL A 155 15.68 8.35 15.26
CA VAL A 155 15.97 6.95 15.67
C VAL A 155 14.70 6.25 16.15
N SER A 156 13.87 6.92 16.95
CA SER A 156 12.60 6.36 17.42
C SER A 156 11.57 6.13 16.31
N THR A 157 11.58 6.98 15.27
CA THR A 157 10.63 6.90 14.14
C THR A 157 11.05 5.86 13.10
N PHE A 158 12.32 5.85 12.73
CA PHE A 158 12.84 5.10 11.59
C PHE A 158 13.59 3.81 12.01
N GLY A 159 14.08 3.75 13.25
CA GLY A 159 14.83 2.61 13.77
C GLY A 159 16.05 2.26 12.91
N LEU A 160 16.51 1.02 12.99
CA LEU A 160 17.68 0.56 12.24
C LEU A 160 17.39 0.12 10.80
N SER A 161 16.15 0.27 10.33
CA SER A 161 15.72 -0.25 9.02
C SER A 161 14.99 0.79 8.16
N LEU A 162 14.87 2.04 8.59
CA LEU A 162 14.04 3.12 8.03
C LEU A 162 12.54 2.84 8.00
N VAL A 163 12.16 1.70 7.41
CA VAL A 163 10.79 1.24 7.24
C VAL A 163 10.70 -0.22 7.64
N LYS A 164 9.58 -0.60 8.24
CA LYS A 164 9.22 -2.00 8.47
C LYS A 164 8.62 -2.60 7.20
N LEU A 165 9.10 -3.75 6.78
CA LEU A 165 8.61 -4.46 5.61
C LEU A 165 7.45 -5.38 5.99
N ASP A 166 6.25 -5.09 5.49
CA ASP A 166 5.19 -6.11 5.50
C ASP A 166 5.46 -7.17 4.44
N ILE A 167 5.13 -8.41 4.79
CA ILE A 167 5.08 -9.55 3.89
C ILE A 167 3.63 -9.78 3.52
N ARG A 168 3.31 -9.96 2.23
CA ARG A 168 1.94 -10.23 1.79
C ARG A 168 1.88 -11.37 0.78
N GLN A 169 1.04 -12.36 1.04
CA GLN A 169 0.82 -13.54 0.19
C GLN A 169 -0.68 -13.90 0.19
N GLU A 170 -1.17 -14.54 -0.88
CA GLU A 170 -2.57 -14.99 -0.95
C GLU A 170 -2.84 -16.29 -0.16
N SER A 171 -4.02 -16.39 0.46
CA SER A 171 -4.46 -17.50 1.32
C SER A 171 -4.33 -18.89 0.70
N GLU A 172 -4.65 -19.01 -0.59
CA GLU A 172 -4.55 -20.29 -1.32
C GLU A 172 -3.12 -20.82 -1.30
N ARG A 173 -2.09 -19.99 -1.45
CA ARG A 173 -0.68 -20.42 -1.41
C ARG A 173 -0.31 -21.05 -0.06
N HIS A 174 -0.92 -20.61 1.04
CA HIS A 174 -0.76 -21.25 2.35
C HIS A 174 -1.51 -22.58 2.43
N THR A 175 -2.72 -22.63 1.86
CA THR A 175 -3.50 -23.87 1.72
C THR A 175 -2.75 -24.92 0.91
N ASP A 176 -2.11 -24.55 -0.20
CA ASP A 176 -1.25 -25.43 -1.02
C ASP A 176 -0.09 -26.00 -0.21
N ALA A 177 0.62 -25.15 0.55
CA ALA A 177 1.73 -25.57 1.38
C ALA A 177 1.30 -26.53 2.49
N ILE A 178 0.18 -26.26 3.16
CA ILE A 178 -0.38 -27.13 4.20
C ILE A 178 -0.90 -28.44 3.59
N ASP A 179 -1.58 -28.39 2.44
CA ASP A 179 -2.09 -29.59 1.75
C ASP A 179 -0.98 -30.54 1.33
N ALA A 180 0.15 -30.00 0.86
CA ALA A 180 1.34 -30.79 0.58
C ALA A 180 1.89 -31.47 1.85
N ILE A 181 1.92 -30.74 2.97
CA ILE A 181 2.33 -31.29 4.28
C ILE A 181 1.38 -32.42 4.70
N THR A 182 0.06 -32.21 4.68
CA THR A 182 -0.90 -33.23 5.14
C THR A 182 -0.89 -34.47 4.25
N LYS A 183 -0.71 -34.30 2.92
CA LYS A 183 -0.56 -35.41 1.99
C LYS A 183 0.71 -36.20 2.24
N HIS A 184 1.83 -35.52 2.45
CA HIS A 184 3.12 -36.16 2.75
C HIS A 184 3.09 -36.96 4.06
N LEU A 185 2.41 -36.44 5.08
CA LEU A 185 2.22 -37.12 6.36
C LEU A 185 1.21 -38.28 6.30
N GLY A 186 0.50 -38.47 5.17
CA GLY A 186 -0.51 -39.52 5.01
C GLY A 186 -1.79 -39.29 5.82
N ILE A 187 -2.07 -38.06 6.26
CA ILE A 187 -3.23 -37.71 7.10
C ILE A 187 -4.41 -37.13 6.31
N GLY A 188 -4.26 -36.98 4.98
CA GLY A 188 -5.31 -36.56 4.05
C GLY A 188 -4.98 -35.26 3.31
N SER A 189 -5.97 -34.70 2.62
CA SER A 189 -5.86 -33.44 1.88
C SER A 189 -6.51 -32.29 2.67
N TYR A 190 -5.72 -31.39 3.23
CA TYR A 190 -6.20 -30.18 3.90
C TYR A 190 -7.15 -29.35 3.03
N ARG A 191 -6.88 -29.30 1.72
CA ARG A 191 -7.72 -28.59 0.75
C ARG A 191 -9.17 -29.10 0.73
N GLU A 192 -9.36 -30.41 0.87
CA GLU A 192 -10.69 -31.06 0.82
C GLU A 192 -11.44 -31.00 2.15
N TRP A 193 -10.79 -30.56 3.23
CA TRP A 193 -11.42 -30.49 4.54
C TRP A 193 -12.36 -29.29 4.67
N SER A 194 -13.45 -29.48 5.43
CA SER A 194 -14.32 -28.38 5.84
C SER A 194 -13.58 -27.38 6.73
N GLU A 195 -14.09 -26.17 6.83
CA GLU A 195 -13.51 -25.12 7.67
C GLU A 195 -13.34 -25.57 9.13
N GLU A 196 -14.32 -26.29 9.68
CA GLU A 196 -14.27 -26.80 11.06
C GLU A 196 -13.16 -27.84 11.23
N LYS A 197 -12.99 -28.72 10.23
CA LYS A 197 -11.93 -29.74 10.25
C LYS A 197 -10.55 -29.11 10.08
N ARG A 198 -10.41 -28.09 9.23
CA ARG A 198 -9.19 -27.28 9.09
C ARG A 198 -8.83 -26.63 10.42
N GLN A 199 -9.76 -25.91 11.05
CA GLN A 199 -9.55 -25.29 12.36
C GLN A 199 -9.16 -26.33 13.43
N ALA A 200 -9.89 -27.44 13.53
CA ALA A 200 -9.62 -28.47 14.53
C ALA A 200 -8.19 -29.04 14.40
N TRP A 201 -7.77 -29.33 13.16
CA TRP A 201 -6.41 -29.83 12.90
C TRP A 201 -5.35 -28.76 13.19
N LEU A 202 -5.53 -27.53 12.68
CA LEU A 202 -4.60 -26.43 12.92
C LEU A 202 -4.41 -26.18 14.42
N LEU A 203 -5.48 -26.18 15.20
CA LEU A 203 -5.42 -25.96 16.65
C LEU A 203 -4.76 -27.13 17.39
N SER A 204 -4.98 -28.37 16.94
CA SER A 204 -4.27 -29.54 17.45
C SER A 204 -2.75 -29.38 17.26
N GLU A 205 -2.33 -29.03 16.04
CA GLU A 205 -0.91 -28.81 15.74
C GLU A 205 -0.35 -27.61 16.50
N LEU A 206 -1.02 -26.46 16.52
CA LEU A 206 -0.61 -25.23 17.20
C LEU A 206 -0.43 -25.39 18.73
N ARG A 207 -1.21 -26.27 19.36
CA ARG A 207 -1.06 -26.65 20.77
C ARG A 207 0.01 -27.74 20.97
N GLY A 208 0.22 -28.58 19.97
CA GLY A 208 1.27 -29.59 19.96
C GLY A 208 2.68 -28.98 19.96
N LYS A 209 3.67 -29.78 20.40
CA LYS A 209 5.10 -29.40 20.42
C LYS A 209 5.94 -30.16 19.39
N ARG A 210 5.34 -31.11 18.67
CA ARG A 210 6.03 -31.92 17.67
C ARG A 210 6.34 -31.06 16.44
N PRO A 211 7.53 -31.19 15.83
CA PRO A 211 7.80 -30.61 14.52
C PRO A 211 6.82 -31.12 13.46
N LEU A 212 6.34 -30.21 12.59
CA LEU A 212 5.27 -30.50 11.64
C LEU A 212 5.76 -31.31 10.42
N PHE A 213 6.91 -30.97 9.84
CA PHE A 213 7.48 -31.64 8.67
C PHE A 213 9.01 -31.73 8.75
N GLY A 214 9.57 -32.71 8.04
CA GLY A 214 11.01 -32.92 7.89
C GLY A 214 11.57 -32.33 6.59
N PRO A 215 12.89 -32.47 6.35
CA PRO A 215 13.53 -31.99 5.12
C PRO A 215 13.09 -32.75 3.86
N ASP A 216 12.42 -33.89 4.02
CA ASP A 216 11.96 -34.82 2.99
C ASP A 216 10.62 -34.44 2.34
N LEU A 217 9.97 -33.36 2.78
CA LEU A 217 8.72 -32.86 2.19
C LEU A 217 8.92 -32.57 0.69
N PRO A 218 8.14 -33.16 -0.23
CA PRO A 218 8.13 -32.78 -1.65
C PRO A 218 7.61 -31.36 -1.82
N ARG A 219 8.38 -30.49 -2.47
CA ARG A 219 8.04 -29.07 -2.65
C ARG A 219 8.02 -28.72 -4.13
N THR A 220 6.89 -28.22 -4.61
CA THR A 220 6.82 -27.50 -5.89
C THR A 220 7.50 -26.14 -5.75
N GLU A 221 7.85 -25.48 -6.86
CA GLU A 221 8.46 -24.13 -6.84
C GLU A 221 7.64 -23.13 -6.01
N GLU A 222 6.31 -23.20 -6.10
CA GLU A 222 5.42 -22.35 -5.34
C GLU A 222 5.42 -22.66 -3.83
N ILE A 223 5.56 -23.92 -3.43
CA ILE A 223 5.66 -24.31 -2.01
C ILE A 223 7.02 -23.89 -1.46
N VAL A 224 8.10 -24.06 -2.24
CA VAL A 224 9.44 -23.58 -1.88
C VAL A 224 9.42 -22.09 -1.60
N ASP A 225 8.85 -21.28 -2.49
CA ASP A 225 8.73 -19.82 -2.30
C ASP A 225 8.02 -19.46 -0.98
N VAL A 226 6.91 -20.12 -0.63
CA VAL A 226 6.20 -19.87 0.63
C VAL A 226 7.05 -20.22 1.84
N LEU A 227 7.64 -21.42 1.87
CA LEU A 227 8.41 -21.88 3.03
C LEU A 227 9.71 -21.08 3.21
N ASP A 228 10.42 -20.79 2.11
CA ASP A 228 11.67 -20.03 2.14
C ASP A 228 11.45 -18.56 2.48
N THR A 229 10.27 -18.01 2.19
CA THR A 229 9.86 -16.71 2.76
C THR A 229 9.88 -16.73 4.28
N PHE A 230 9.31 -17.77 4.90
CA PHE A 230 9.31 -17.89 6.35
C PHE A 230 10.72 -18.15 6.91
N HIS A 231 11.58 -18.87 6.18
CA HIS A 231 12.99 -19.01 6.57
C HIS A 231 13.71 -17.65 6.57
N VAL A 232 13.54 -16.83 5.54
CA VAL A 232 14.09 -15.45 5.51
C VAL A 232 13.58 -14.61 6.68
N ILE A 233 12.29 -14.73 7.01
CA ILE A 233 11.71 -14.06 8.18
C ILE A 233 12.33 -14.55 9.50
N ALA A 234 12.60 -15.85 9.62
CA ALA A 234 13.19 -16.44 10.82
C ALA A 234 14.67 -16.06 11.01
N GLU A 235 15.40 -15.84 9.91
CA GLU A 235 16.82 -15.49 9.91
C GLU A 235 17.10 -14.01 10.19
N LEU A 236 16.24 -13.12 9.68
CA LEU A 236 16.46 -11.68 9.77
C LEU A 236 15.98 -11.08 11.11
N PRO A 237 16.60 -9.97 11.56
CA PRO A 237 16.14 -9.23 12.73
C PRO A 237 14.65 -8.86 12.65
N ALA A 238 13.91 -9.11 13.74
CA ALA A 238 12.46 -8.91 13.77
C ALA A 238 12.04 -7.44 13.60
N ASP A 239 12.95 -6.48 13.85
CA ASP A 239 12.72 -5.06 13.65
C ASP A 239 12.63 -4.68 12.15
N ASN A 240 13.12 -5.52 11.23
CA ASN A 240 12.96 -5.34 9.78
C ASN A 240 11.52 -5.49 9.32
N PHE A 241 10.68 -6.23 10.05
CA PHE A 241 9.37 -6.64 9.58
C PHE A 241 8.22 -5.92 10.26
N GLY A 242 7.13 -5.78 9.51
CA GLY A 242 5.84 -5.29 9.95
C GLY A 242 4.86 -6.43 10.16
N ALA A 243 3.82 -6.48 9.33
CA ALA A 243 2.78 -7.50 9.35
C ALA A 243 3.06 -8.63 8.34
N TYR A 244 2.47 -9.80 8.59
CA TYR A 244 2.21 -10.80 7.56
C TYR A 244 0.74 -10.68 7.13
N ILE A 245 0.51 -10.18 5.91
CA ILE A 245 -0.82 -9.90 5.36
C ILE A 245 -1.26 -11.08 4.48
N ILE A 246 -2.51 -11.50 4.65
CA ILE A 246 -3.11 -12.59 3.87
C ILE A 246 -4.12 -11.99 2.89
N SER A 247 -3.75 -11.89 1.61
CA SER A 247 -4.68 -11.50 0.54
C SER A 247 -5.74 -12.59 0.34
N MET A 248 -6.95 -12.21 -0.11
CA MET A 248 -8.10 -13.11 -0.26
C MET A 248 -8.38 -13.94 1.01
N ALA A 249 -8.29 -13.32 2.19
CA ALA A 249 -8.67 -13.99 3.44
C ALA A 249 -10.20 -14.14 3.49
N THR A 250 -10.67 -15.34 3.83
CA THR A 250 -12.09 -15.69 3.86
C THR A 250 -12.54 -16.26 5.20
N ALA A 251 -11.65 -16.95 5.92
CA ALA A 251 -12.01 -17.69 7.12
C ALA A 251 -10.94 -17.63 8.22
N ALA A 252 -11.29 -18.12 9.41
CA ALA A 252 -10.37 -18.20 10.54
C ALA A 252 -9.18 -19.14 10.27
N SER A 253 -9.39 -20.22 9.50
CA SER A 253 -8.32 -21.15 9.13
C SER A 253 -7.20 -20.50 8.32
N ASP A 254 -7.49 -19.47 7.51
CA ASP A 254 -6.47 -18.74 6.74
C ASP A 254 -5.43 -18.09 7.67
N VAL A 255 -5.91 -17.46 8.75
CA VAL A 255 -5.05 -16.82 9.76
C VAL A 255 -4.26 -17.86 10.55
N LEU A 256 -4.94 -18.92 11.00
CA LEU A 256 -4.32 -20.00 11.79
C LEU A 256 -3.28 -20.80 10.98
N ALA A 257 -3.48 -20.94 9.67
CA ALA A 257 -2.54 -21.57 8.75
C ALA A 257 -1.20 -20.83 8.73
N VAL A 258 -1.21 -19.49 8.64
CA VAL A 258 0.01 -18.68 8.67
C VAL A 258 0.67 -18.73 10.04
N GLU A 259 -0.09 -18.66 11.14
CA GLU A 259 0.48 -18.84 12.50
C GLU A 259 1.19 -20.20 12.64
N LEU A 260 0.62 -21.27 12.07
CA LEU A 260 1.25 -22.59 12.07
C LEU A 260 2.52 -22.63 11.23
N LEU A 261 2.51 -22.04 10.03
CA LEU A 261 3.67 -22.00 9.14
C LEU A 261 4.82 -21.17 9.73
N GLN A 262 4.53 -20.01 10.34
CA GLN A 262 5.54 -19.22 11.05
C GLN A 262 6.22 -20.04 12.14
N ARG A 263 5.45 -20.78 12.94
CA ARG A 263 5.98 -21.64 13.99
C ARG A 263 6.78 -22.82 13.42
N ALA A 264 6.26 -23.48 12.38
CA ALA A 264 6.90 -24.64 11.75
C ALA A 264 8.25 -24.27 11.10
N CYS A 265 8.35 -23.08 10.51
CA CYS A 265 9.59 -22.53 9.96
C CYS A 265 10.45 -21.80 11.01
N GLN A 266 10.19 -22.01 12.31
CA GLN A 266 11.02 -21.54 13.43
C GLN A 266 11.19 -20.01 13.52
N VAL A 267 10.18 -19.25 13.09
CA VAL A 267 10.17 -17.79 13.30
C VAL A 267 10.06 -17.50 14.81
N LYS A 268 11.19 -17.14 15.43
CA LYS A 268 11.30 -16.94 16.89
C LYS A 268 10.38 -15.84 17.43
N LYS A 269 10.26 -14.75 16.67
CA LYS A 269 9.36 -13.62 16.96
C LYS A 269 8.35 -13.52 15.80
N PRO A 270 7.27 -14.31 15.84
CA PRO A 270 6.32 -14.36 14.73
C PRO A 270 5.67 -13.00 14.48
N LEU A 271 5.56 -12.64 13.20
CA LEU A 271 4.91 -11.42 12.72
C LEU A 271 3.43 -11.50 13.09
N ARG A 272 2.83 -10.33 13.31
CA ARG A 272 1.36 -10.24 13.46
C ARG A 272 0.70 -10.61 12.14
N VAL A 273 -0.29 -11.49 12.19
CA VAL A 273 -1.03 -11.94 11.02
C VAL A 273 -2.25 -11.04 10.79
N VAL A 274 -2.41 -10.55 9.56
CA VAL A 274 -3.40 -9.55 9.17
C VAL A 274 -4.25 -10.09 8.02
N PRO A 275 -5.51 -10.50 8.25
CA PRO A 275 -6.39 -10.87 7.16
C PRO A 275 -6.77 -9.62 6.33
N LEU A 276 -6.68 -9.75 5.01
CA LEU A 276 -7.19 -8.77 4.05
C LEU A 276 -8.48 -9.31 3.41
N PHE A 277 -9.61 -8.70 3.77
CA PHE A 277 -10.93 -9.02 3.21
C PHE A 277 -11.18 -8.18 1.96
N GLU A 278 -11.38 -8.83 0.81
CA GLU A 278 -11.36 -8.19 -0.52
C GLU A 278 -12.67 -8.27 -1.28
N LYS A 279 -13.48 -9.33 -1.12
CA LYS A 279 -14.79 -9.43 -1.78
C LYS A 279 -15.91 -9.00 -0.84
N LEU A 280 -17.08 -8.72 -1.42
CA LEU A 280 -18.25 -8.32 -0.64
C LEU A 280 -18.67 -9.38 0.39
N ALA A 281 -18.65 -10.66 -0.01
CA ALA A 281 -18.97 -11.77 0.89
C ALA A 281 -17.93 -11.94 2.02
N ASP A 282 -16.66 -11.65 1.73
CA ASP A 282 -15.57 -11.74 2.70
C ASP A 282 -15.71 -10.62 3.74
N LEU A 283 -16.08 -9.41 3.33
CA LEU A 283 -16.38 -8.29 4.24
C LEU A 283 -17.58 -8.59 5.14
N GLN A 284 -18.64 -9.19 4.60
CA GLN A 284 -19.84 -9.56 5.35
C GLN A 284 -19.54 -10.65 6.40
N SER A 285 -18.66 -11.58 6.09
CA SER A 285 -18.26 -12.66 7.00
C SER A 285 -17.11 -12.30 7.94
N ALA A 286 -16.39 -11.20 7.69
CA ALA A 286 -15.24 -10.77 8.47
C ALA A 286 -15.52 -10.67 9.99
N PRO A 287 -16.64 -10.06 10.47
CA PRO A 287 -16.92 -10.01 11.90
C PRO A 287 -17.08 -11.40 12.53
N ALA A 288 -17.71 -12.35 11.83
CA ALA A 288 -17.89 -13.72 12.31
C ALA A 288 -16.56 -14.48 12.35
N SER A 289 -15.72 -14.33 11.31
CA SER A 289 -14.38 -14.92 11.26
C SER A 289 -13.49 -14.39 12.40
N MET A 290 -13.56 -13.09 12.70
CA MET A 290 -12.80 -12.49 13.80
C MET A 290 -13.36 -12.86 15.19
N ASP A 291 -14.69 -12.92 15.37
CA ASP A 291 -15.32 -13.41 16.61
C ASP A 291 -14.87 -14.84 16.90
N ARG A 292 -14.84 -15.69 15.87
CA ARG A 292 -14.32 -17.05 15.98
C ARG A 292 -12.86 -17.07 16.39
N LEU A 293 -11.99 -16.31 15.73
CA LEU A 293 -10.56 -16.22 16.09
C LEU A 293 -10.36 -15.76 17.54
N PHE A 294 -11.07 -14.72 17.98
CA PHE A 294 -10.94 -14.20 19.35
C PHE A 294 -11.51 -15.15 20.41
N SER A 295 -12.46 -16.01 20.06
CA SER A 295 -12.97 -17.07 20.94
C SER A 295 -11.97 -18.22 21.17
N ILE A 296 -10.88 -18.29 20.42
CA ILE A 296 -9.86 -19.34 20.54
C ILE A 296 -8.79 -18.89 21.53
N ASP A 297 -8.71 -19.53 22.70
CA ASP A 297 -7.73 -19.19 23.75
C ASP A 297 -6.29 -19.12 23.26
N TRP A 298 -5.87 -20.06 22.39
CA TRP A 298 -4.52 -20.06 21.83
C TRP A 298 -4.24 -18.78 21.04
N TYR A 299 -5.18 -18.36 20.20
CA TYR A 299 -5.04 -17.19 19.35
C TYR A 299 -5.12 -15.89 20.17
N SER A 300 -6.07 -15.81 21.11
CA SER A 300 -6.20 -14.68 22.04
C SER A 300 -4.91 -14.43 22.83
N ASN A 301 -4.29 -15.48 23.37
CA ASN A 301 -2.99 -15.40 24.04
C ASN A 301 -1.87 -14.97 23.07
N ARG A 302 -1.87 -15.49 21.84
CA ARG A 302 -0.86 -15.20 20.81
C ARG A 302 -0.84 -13.73 20.39
N ILE A 303 -2.01 -13.11 20.24
CA ILE A 303 -2.14 -11.72 19.77
C ILE A 303 -1.99 -10.69 20.89
N ASN A 304 -2.04 -11.12 22.16
CA ASN A 304 -1.82 -10.30 23.34
C ASN A 304 -2.65 -8.98 23.32
N GLY A 305 -3.95 -9.12 23.06
CA GLY A 305 -4.89 -8.01 23.06
C GLY A 305 -4.77 -7.02 21.89
N LYS A 306 -4.05 -7.35 20.81
CA LYS A 306 -3.93 -6.47 19.62
C LYS A 306 -4.17 -7.24 18.33
N GLN A 307 -5.08 -6.75 17.50
CA GLN A 307 -5.33 -7.29 16.16
C GLN A 307 -5.29 -6.18 15.12
N GLU A 308 -4.71 -6.47 13.97
CA GLU A 308 -4.82 -5.61 12.79
C GLU A 308 -5.64 -6.34 11.71
N VAL A 309 -6.57 -5.64 11.07
CA VAL A 309 -7.37 -6.15 9.94
C VAL A 309 -7.20 -5.20 8.78
N MET A 310 -6.92 -5.73 7.58
CA MET A 310 -6.77 -4.93 6.38
C MET A 310 -8.06 -4.96 5.55
N ILE A 311 -8.42 -3.82 4.98
CA ILE A 311 -9.60 -3.67 4.12
C ILE A 311 -9.23 -3.14 2.74
N GLY A 312 -9.72 -3.81 1.69
CA GLY A 312 -9.38 -3.53 0.30
C GLY A 312 -10.50 -2.79 -0.46
N TYR A 313 -10.37 -1.47 -0.64
CA TYR A 313 -11.38 -0.66 -1.35
C TYR A 313 -11.48 -1.00 -2.84
N SER A 314 -10.35 -1.02 -3.55
CA SER A 314 -10.34 -1.23 -5.00
C SER A 314 -10.71 -2.67 -5.39
N ASP A 315 -10.31 -3.66 -4.61
CA ASP A 315 -10.67 -5.05 -4.86
C ASP A 315 -12.16 -5.30 -4.58
N SER A 316 -12.71 -4.74 -3.49
CA SER A 316 -14.17 -4.79 -3.21
C SER A 316 -14.98 -4.06 -4.28
N GLY A 317 -14.50 -2.89 -4.73
CA GLY A 317 -15.12 -2.13 -5.80
C GLY A 317 -15.10 -2.84 -7.15
N LYS A 318 -14.09 -3.67 -7.41
CA LYS A 318 -14.03 -4.54 -8.60
C LYS A 318 -15.02 -5.71 -8.53
N ASP A 319 -15.34 -6.19 -7.33
CA ASP A 319 -16.30 -7.30 -7.12
C ASP A 319 -17.76 -6.85 -7.24
N ALA A 320 -18.10 -5.70 -6.65
CA ALA A 320 -19.50 -5.29 -6.44
C ALA A 320 -19.84 -3.84 -6.82
N GLY A 321 -18.90 -3.09 -7.40
CA GLY A 321 -19.06 -1.66 -7.63
C GLY A 321 -18.70 -0.81 -6.41
N ALA A 322 -18.30 0.44 -6.65
CA ALA A 322 -17.71 1.30 -5.61
C ALA A 322 -18.68 1.71 -4.50
N LEU A 323 -19.96 1.95 -4.82
CA LEU A 323 -20.98 2.32 -3.82
C LEU A 323 -21.19 1.20 -2.80
N SER A 324 -21.46 -0.01 -3.29
CA SER A 324 -21.72 -1.19 -2.47
C SER A 324 -20.51 -1.58 -1.63
N ALA A 325 -19.31 -1.51 -2.24
CA ALA A 325 -18.06 -1.73 -1.53
C ALA A 325 -17.85 -0.72 -0.39
N ALA A 326 -18.05 0.57 -0.64
CA ALA A 326 -17.91 1.61 0.38
C ALA A 326 -18.88 1.40 1.55
N TRP A 327 -20.14 1.06 1.25
CA TRP A 327 -21.14 0.82 2.28
C TRP A 327 -20.86 -0.43 3.11
N GLU A 328 -20.49 -1.54 2.46
CA GLU A 328 -20.16 -2.77 3.18
C GLU A 328 -18.89 -2.61 4.02
N LEU A 329 -17.88 -1.86 3.52
CA LEU A 329 -16.69 -1.51 4.29
C LEU A 329 -17.03 -0.68 5.54
N TYR A 330 -18.02 0.22 5.48
CA TYR A 330 -18.46 0.98 6.64
C TYR A 330 -19.08 0.04 7.69
N LYS A 331 -20.03 -0.82 7.28
CA LYS A 331 -20.70 -1.78 8.17
C LYS A 331 -19.74 -2.80 8.78
N ALA A 332 -18.86 -3.39 7.96
CA ALA A 332 -17.88 -4.36 8.42
C ALA A 332 -16.95 -3.78 9.49
N GLN A 333 -16.51 -2.52 9.33
CA GLN A 333 -15.70 -1.85 10.33
C GLN A 333 -16.46 -1.61 11.66
N GLU A 334 -17.73 -1.20 11.61
CA GLU A 334 -18.56 -1.06 12.81
C GLU A 334 -18.71 -2.39 13.56
N ASP A 335 -18.96 -3.47 12.84
CA ASP A 335 -19.18 -4.78 13.44
C ASP A 335 -17.88 -5.40 13.96
N LEU A 336 -16.75 -5.21 13.26
CA LEU A 336 -15.43 -5.59 13.74
C LEU A 336 -15.06 -4.86 15.04
N VAL A 337 -15.39 -3.57 15.16
CA VAL A 337 -15.19 -2.81 16.41
C VAL A 337 -16.03 -3.39 17.56
N LYS A 338 -17.29 -3.74 17.32
CA LYS A 338 -18.15 -4.38 18.34
C LYS A 338 -17.56 -5.72 18.79
N VAL A 339 -17.11 -6.54 17.85
CA VAL A 339 -16.43 -7.82 18.13
C VAL A 339 -15.15 -7.60 18.92
N ALA A 340 -14.29 -6.67 18.51
CA ALA A 340 -13.04 -6.39 19.22
C ALA A 340 -13.29 -5.91 20.66
N LYS A 341 -14.27 -5.02 20.87
CA LYS A 341 -14.68 -4.56 22.21
C LYS A 341 -15.19 -5.70 23.09
N LYS A 342 -15.96 -6.64 22.55
CA LYS A 342 -16.47 -7.83 23.27
C LYS A 342 -15.34 -8.66 23.90
N TYR A 343 -14.18 -8.76 23.23
CA TYR A 343 -13.03 -9.54 23.71
C TYR A 343 -11.89 -8.68 24.31
N GLY A 344 -12.07 -7.36 24.44
CA GLY A 344 -11.01 -6.47 24.96
C GLY A 344 -9.79 -6.37 24.05
N VAL A 345 -9.96 -6.56 22.73
CA VAL A 345 -8.88 -6.48 21.74
C VAL A 345 -8.79 -5.05 21.19
N LYS A 346 -7.58 -4.47 21.19
CA LYS A 346 -7.29 -3.24 20.45
C LYS A 346 -7.18 -3.55 18.96
N LEU A 347 -8.21 -3.16 18.21
CA LEU A 347 -8.26 -3.31 16.77
C LEU A 347 -7.58 -2.11 16.06
N THR A 348 -6.77 -2.41 15.06
CA THR A 348 -6.21 -1.43 14.13
C THR A 348 -6.73 -1.75 12.73
N MET A 349 -7.39 -0.79 12.10
CA MET A 349 -7.76 -0.91 10.68
C MET A 349 -6.57 -0.51 9.81
N PHE A 350 -6.20 -1.39 8.87
CA PHE A 350 -5.25 -1.09 7.83
C PHE A 350 -5.98 -0.80 6.51
N HIS A 351 -6.00 0.48 6.14
CA HIS A 351 -6.65 0.96 4.93
C HIS A 351 -5.79 0.69 3.69
N GLY A 352 -6.28 -0.19 2.81
CA GLY A 352 -5.68 -0.50 1.52
C GLY A 352 -5.80 0.62 0.48
N ARG A 353 -5.33 0.35 -0.73
CA ARG A 353 -5.37 1.31 -1.85
C ARG A 353 -6.81 1.63 -2.28
N GLY A 354 -6.98 2.84 -2.82
CA GLY A 354 -8.17 3.23 -3.56
C GLY A 354 -9.31 3.81 -2.74
N GLY A 355 -9.23 3.79 -1.41
CA GLY A 355 -10.18 4.48 -0.55
C GLY A 355 -9.99 6.00 -0.55
N THR A 356 -10.98 6.73 -0.06
CA THR A 356 -10.94 8.19 0.16
C THR A 356 -9.74 8.62 1.00
N VAL A 357 -9.32 7.79 1.95
CA VAL A 357 -8.17 8.03 2.85
C VAL A 357 -6.82 7.97 2.12
N GLY A 358 -6.69 7.20 1.03
CA GLY A 358 -5.40 6.93 0.37
C GLY A 358 -5.13 7.72 -0.92
N ARG A 359 -6.13 8.44 -1.44
CA ARG A 359 -6.08 8.99 -2.81
C ARG A 359 -5.55 10.41 -2.96
N GLY A 360 -5.22 11.12 -1.87
CA GLY A 360 -4.52 12.43 -1.87
C GLY A 360 -5.17 13.60 -2.64
N GLY A 361 -6.21 13.35 -3.44
CA GLY A 361 -6.90 14.31 -4.31
C GLY A 361 -8.24 14.79 -3.76
N GLY A 362 -8.64 14.33 -2.57
CA GLY A 362 -9.69 14.92 -1.74
C GLY A 362 -9.15 15.15 -0.33
N PRO A 363 -9.86 15.85 0.57
CA PRO A 363 -9.36 16.15 1.90
C PRO A 363 -9.18 14.86 2.73
N THR A 364 -8.00 14.23 2.68
CA THR A 364 -7.66 13.02 3.46
C THR A 364 -7.99 13.20 4.94
N HIS A 365 -7.89 14.44 5.43
CA HIS A 365 -8.35 14.85 6.76
C HIS A 365 -9.83 14.45 7.00
N VAL A 366 -10.75 14.90 6.15
CA VAL A 366 -12.19 14.62 6.28
C VAL A 366 -12.48 13.13 6.07
N ALA A 367 -11.74 12.47 5.18
CA ALA A 367 -11.88 11.02 4.97
C ALA A 367 -11.55 10.21 6.24
N ILE A 368 -10.55 10.63 7.02
CA ILE A 368 -10.22 10.04 8.32
C ILE A 368 -11.33 10.32 9.34
N LEU A 369 -11.78 11.58 9.43
CA LEU A 369 -12.88 11.97 10.33
C LEU A 369 -14.21 11.26 10.00
N SER A 370 -14.40 10.82 8.76
CA SER A 370 -15.60 10.12 8.31
C SER A 370 -15.64 8.63 8.66
N GLN A 371 -14.53 8.04 9.14
CA GLN A 371 -14.51 6.62 9.50
C GLN A 371 -15.53 6.34 10.63
N PRO A 372 -16.11 5.13 10.71
CA PRO A 372 -17.05 4.81 11.77
C PRO A 372 -16.45 5.08 13.17
N PRO A 373 -17.28 5.45 14.17
CA PRO A 373 -16.80 5.70 15.53
C PRO A 373 -15.94 4.55 16.08
N ASP A 374 -14.92 4.90 16.88
CA ASP A 374 -14.00 3.97 17.56
C ASP A 374 -13.12 3.07 16.66
N THR A 375 -13.14 3.23 15.34
CA THR A 375 -12.32 2.43 14.40
C THR A 375 -10.84 2.80 14.39
N ILE A 376 -10.49 4.03 14.79
CA ILE A 376 -9.10 4.53 14.78
C ILE A 376 -8.43 4.38 16.15
N ASN A 377 -9.08 4.89 17.21
CA ASN A 377 -8.64 4.78 18.61
C ASN A 377 -7.12 4.98 18.83
N GLY A 378 -6.60 6.08 18.27
CA GLY A 378 -5.19 6.47 18.35
C GLY A 378 -4.21 5.62 17.54
N SER A 379 -4.69 4.80 16.59
CA SER A 379 -3.86 3.93 15.76
C SER A 379 -4.35 3.89 14.31
N LEU A 380 -3.87 4.81 13.49
CA LEU A 380 -4.17 4.85 12.06
C LEU A 380 -3.08 4.13 11.23
N ARG A 381 -3.49 3.26 10.30
CA ARG A 381 -2.59 2.64 9.33
C ARG A 381 -3.17 2.76 7.92
N VAL A 382 -2.46 3.44 7.02
CA VAL A 382 -2.96 3.77 5.67
C VAL A 382 -1.89 3.48 4.63
N THR A 383 -2.32 2.95 3.48
CA THR A 383 -1.45 2.80 2.31
C THR A 383 -1.28 4.15 1.61
N VAL A 384 -0.04 4.65 1.55
CA VAL A 384 0.32 5.73 0.64
C VAL A 384 0.50 5.13 -0.76
N GLN A 385 -0.35 5.56 -1.70
CA GLN A 385 -0.26 5.10 -3.08
C GLN A 385 0.97 5.70 -3.78
N GLY A 386 1.60 4.93 -4.66
CA GLY A 386 2.84 5.35 -5.33
C GLY A 386 2.61 6.58 -6.22
N GLU A 387 1.45 6.65 -6.86
CA GLU A 387 0.99 7.77 -7.68
C GLU A 387 0.70 9.06 -6.88
N VAL A 388 0.63 8.99 -5.53
CA VAL A 388 0.34 10.13 -4.64
C VAL A 388 1.56 10.52 -3.80
N ILE A 389 2.65 9.76 -3.88
CA ILE A 389 3.82 9.94 -3.02
C ILE A 389 4.47 11.32 -3.21
N GLU A 390 4.58 11.77 -4.46
CA GLU A 390 5.19 13.06 -4.82
C GLU A 390 4.36 14.22 -4.29
N GLN A 391 3.05 14.20 -4.51
CA GLN A 391 2.13 15.22 -3.98
C GLN A 391 2.15 15.27 -2.43
N SER A 392 2.40 14.14 -1.78
CA SER A 392 2.36 14.02 -0.32
C SER A 392 3.67 14.39 0.36
N PHE A 393 4.81 14.05 -0.25
CA PHE A 393 6.12 14.06 0.39
C PHE A 393 7.26 14.64 -0.48
N GLY A 394 7.00 14.98 -1.75
CA GLY A 394 8.03 15.47 -2.69
C GLY A 394 8.53 16.88 -2.40
N GLU A 395 7.74 17.70 -1.70
CA GLU A 395 8.13 19.05 -1.25
C GLU A 395 8.02 19.17 0.28
N GLU A 396 8.95 19.88 0.90
CA GLU A 396 9.12 19.94 2.36
C GLU A 396 7.86 20.42 3.11
N ARG A 397 7.22 21.50 2.63
CA ARG A 397 6.00 22.05 3.25
C ARG A 397 4.81 21.13 3.04
N LEU A 398 4.72 20.46 1.89
CA LEU A 398 3.69 19.45 1.63
C LEU A 398 3.87 18.23 2.52
N CYS A 399 5.09 17.74 2.67
CA CYS A 399 5.47 16.67 3.61
C CYS A 399 5.00 17.02 5.03
N PHE A 400 5.35 18.22 5.52
CA PHE A 400 4.90 18.69 6.84
C PHE A 400 3.38 18.70 6.97
N ARG A 401 2.66 19.30 6.01
CA ARG A 401 1.18 19.34 6.01
C ARG A 401 0.56 17.95 5.94
N THR A 402 1.24 16.99 5.29
CA THR A 402 0.81 15.60 5.25
C THR A 402 0.89 14.96 6.62
N LEU A 403 2.04 15.05 7.29
CA LEU A 403 2.18 14.51 8.65
C LEU A 403 1.24 15.21 9.64
N GLN A 404 1.06 16.53 9.51
CA GLN A 404 0.15 17.33 10.32
C GLN A 404 -1.30 16.86 10.19
N ARG A 405 -1.81 16.70 8.95
CA ARG A 405 -3.23 16.33 8.75
C ARG A 405 -3.55 14.91 9.25
N PHE A 406 -2.62 13.96 9.04
CA PHE A 406 -2.79 12.59 9.55
C PHE A 406 -2.82 12.58 11.08
N THR A 407 -1.91 13.32 11.72
CA THR A 407 -1.84 13.42 13.19
C THR A 407 -3.10 14.06 13.76
N ALA A 408 -3.51 15.22 13.22
CA ALA A 408 -4.68 15.96 13.69
C ALA A 408 -5.97 15.16 13.52
N ALA A 409 -6.23 14.59 12.34
CA ALA A 409 -7.46 13.86 12.09
C ALA A 409 -7.55 12.55 12.89
N THR A 410 -6.41 11.87 13.12
CA THR A 410 -6.35 10.68 13.98
C THR A 410 -6.71 11.01 15.42
N LEU A 411 -6.19 12.14 15.93
CA LEU A 411 -6.46 12.62 17.29
C LEU A 411 -7.92 13.04 17.44
N GLU A 412 -8.40 13.88 16.52
CA GLU A 412 -9.76 14.41 16.54
C GLU A 412 -10.81 13.30 16.43
N HIS A 413 -10.66 12.35 15.50
CA HIS A 413 -11.62 11.25 15.36
C HIS A 413 -11.82 10.45 16.65
N GLY A 414 -10.74 10.22 17.41
CA GLY A 414 -10.80 9.49 18.68
C GLY A 414 -11.47 10.27 19.82
N MET A 415 -11.59 11.59 19.72
CA MET A 415 -12.20 12.45 20.75
C MET A 415 -13.54 13.06 20.32
N ASN A 416 -13.77 13.16 19.01
CA ASN A 416 -14.90 13.78 18.36
C ASN A 416 -15.36 12.87 17.19
N PRO A 417 -15.94 11.70 17.48
CA PRO A 417 -16.37 10.77 16.45
C PRO A 417 -17.51 11.38 15.59
N PRO A 418 -17.65 10.96 14.32
CA PRO A 418 -18.73 11.46 13.48
C PRO A 418 -20.10 11.01 13.98
N ILE A 419 -21.15 11.69 13.52
CA ILE A 419 -22.53 11.28 13.82
C ILE A 419 -22.78 9.85 13.33
N SER A 420 -23.56 9.10 14.12
CA SER A 420 -24.07 7.80 13.67
C SER A 420 -25.16 8.00 12.63
N PRO A 421 -25.21 7.18 11.56
CA PRO A 421 -26.22 7.33 10.54
C PRO A 421 -27.62 7.00 11.08
N LYS A 422 -28.61 7.81 10.68
CA LYS A 422 -30.02 7.59 11.01
C LYS A 422 -30.53 6.26 10.42
N PRO A 423 -31.50 5.58 11.04
CA PRO A 423 -32.03 4.30 10.52
C PRO A 423 -32.50 4.36 9.07
N GLU A 424 -33.15 5.45 8.67
CA GLU A 424 -33.58 5.72 7.31
C GLU A 424 -32.40 5.87 6.33
N TRP A 425 -31.27 6.44 6.75
CA TRP A 425 -30.07 6.54 5.91
C TRP A 425 -29.47 5.14 5.66
N ARG A 426 -29.42 4.29 6.69
CA ARG A 426 -28.97 2.91 6.56
C ARG A 426 -29.89 2.10 5.65
N GLY A 427 -31.20 2.18 5.87
CA GLY A 427 -32.19 1.48 5.06
C GLY A 427 -32.12 1.85 3.59
N ASN A 428 -31.90 3.13 3.28
CA ASN A 428 -31.68 3.58 1.89
C ASN A 428 -30.37 3.02 1.31
N LEU A 429 -29.25 3.08 2.06
CA LEU A 429 -27.98 2.54 1.57
C LEU A 429 -27.99 1.03 1.38
N ASP A 430 -28.63 0.27 2.27
CA ASP A 430 -28.77 -1.18 2.11
C ASP A 430 -29.54 -1.52 0.82
N GLU A 431 -30.58 -0.75 0.48
CA GLU A 431 -31.35 -0.95 -0.75
C GLU A 431 -30.55 -0.57 -2.00
N ILE A 432 -29.97 0.64 -2.05
CA ILE A 432 -29.29 1.09 -3.26
C ILE A 432 -27.97 0.34 -3.50
N ALA A 433 -27.34 -0.22 -2.48
CA ALA A 433 -26.18 -1.09 -2.64
C ALA A 433 -26.53 -2.38 -3.41
N VAL A 434 -27.72 -2.95 -3.22
CA VAL A 434 -28.17 -4.12 -3.98
C VAL A 434 -28.34 -3.76 -5.46
N VAL A 435 -29.03 -2.65 -5.75
CA VAL A 435 -29.27 -2.17 -7.12
C VAL A 435 -27.96 -1.81 -7.83
N ALA A 436 -27.05 -1.10 -7.16
CA ALA A 436 -25.74 -0.75 -7.71
C ALA A 436 -24.91 -1.99 -8.03
N THR A 437 -24.93 -3.00 -7.14
CA THR A 437 -24.23 -4.27 -7.37
C THR A 437 -24.80 -5.02 -8.56
N GLU A 438 -26.12 -5.03 -8.70
CA GLU A 438 -26.79 -5.70 -9.82
C GLU A 438 -26.40 -5.06 -11.16
N GLU A 439 -26.50 -3.73 -11.29
CA GLU A 439 -26.11 -3.01 -12.51
C GLU A 439 -24.63 -3.20 -12.82
N TYR A 440 -23.77 -3.05 -11.81
CA TYR A 440 -22.34 -3.26 -11.96
C TYR A 440 -22.03 -4.65 -12.49
N ARG A 441 -22.56 -5.69 -11.84
CA ARG A 441 -22.30 -7.08 -12.23
C ARG A 441 -22.98 -7.46 -13.54
N SER A 442 -24.12 -6.84 -13.89
CA SER A 442 -24.77 -7.10 -15.17
C SER A 442 -23.89 -6.67 -16.34
N ILE A 443 -23.17 -5.56 -16.19
CA ILE A 443 -22.27 -5.04 -17.22
C ILE A 443 -20.90 -5.73 -17.17
N VAL A 444 -20.30 -5.87 -15.99
CA VAL A 444 -18.89 -6.31 -15.88
C VAL A 444 -18.73 -7.83 -15.99
N PHE A 445 -19.70 -8.60 -15.48
CA PHE A 445 -19.59 -10.06 -15.39
C PHE A 445 -20.64 -10.82 -16.20
N LYS A 446 -21.86 -10.28 -16.37
CA LYS A 446 -22.94 -10.98 -17.09
C LYS A 446 -22.99 -10.66 -18.59
N GLU A 447 -22.57 -9.47 -19.01
CA GLU A 447 -22.52 -9.10 -20.44
C GLU A 447 -21.39 -9.87 -21.15
N PRO A 448 -21.71 -10.81 -22.06
CA PRO A 448 -20.70 -11.70 -22.64
C PRO A 448 -19.61 -10.97 -23.43
N ARG A 449 -19.95 -9.83 -24.06
CA ARG A 449 -19.00 -9.06 -24.89
C ARG A 449 -18.24 -7.98 -24.12
N PHE A 450 -18.44 -7.86 -22.80
CA PHE A 450 -17.78 -6.83 -22.00
C PHE A 450 -16.25 -6.96 -22.02
N VAL A 451 -15.72 -8.17 -21.87
CA VAL A 451 -14.27 -8.40 -21.85
C VAL A 451 -13.63 -8.06 -23.19
N GLU A 452 -14.33 -8.33 -24.30
CA GLU A 452 -13.90 -7.96 -25.64
C GLU A 452 -13.87 -6.44 -25.80
N TYR A 453 -14.98 -5.76 -25.46
CA TYR A 453 -15.07 -4.30 -25.46
C TYR A 453 -13.96 -3.67 -24.61
N PHE A 454 -13.75 -4.14 -23.39
CA PHE A 454 -12.72 -3.65 -22.47
C PHE A 454 -11.31 -3.72 -23.07
N ARG A 455 -10.95 -4.83 -23.71
CA ARG A 455 -9.62 -5.02 -24.32
C ARG A 455 -9.42 -4.14 -25.55
N LEU A 456 -10.49 -3.81 -26.27
CA LEU A 456 -10.44 -2.92 -27.43
C LEU A 456 -10.42 -1.45 -27.02
N ALA A 457 -11.35 -1.05 -26.14
CA ALA A 457 -11.55 0.35 -25.73
C ALA A 457 -10.44 0.88 -24.83
N THR A 458 -9.67 0.02 -24.16
CA THR A 458 -8.59 0.41 -23.24
C THR A 458 -7.24 -0.16 -23.64
N PRO A 459 -6.13 0.38 -23.11
CA PRO A 459 -4.80 -0.16 -23.37
C PRO A 459 -4.37 -1.23 -22.34
N GLU A 460 -5.30 -2.02 -21.78
CA GLU A 460 -5.02 -3.04 -20.76
C GLU A 460 -4.02 -4.10 -21.23
N LEU A 461 -4.15 -4.56 -22.48
CA LEU A 461 -3.29 -5.59 -23.04
C LEU A 461 -1.85 -5.08 -23.20
N GLU A 462 -1.68 -3.86 -23.67
CA GLU A 462 -0.37 -3.20 -23.82
C GLU A 462 0.26 -2.97 -22.44
N TYR A 463 -0.52 -2.52 -21.46
CA TYR A 463 -0.02 -2.35 -20.08
C TYR A 463 0.53 -3.66 -19.50
N GLY A 464 -0.14 -4.79 -19.74
CA GLY A 464 0.33 -6.11 -19.27
C GLY A 464 1.57 -6.63 -19.99
N ARG A 465 1.87 -6.14 -21.20
CA ARG A 465 3.05 -6.52 -22.00
C ARG A 465 4.25 -5.62 -21.73
N MET A 466 4.01 -4.35 -21.39
CA MET A 466 5.05 -3.34 -21.20
C MET A 466 5.66 -3.40 -19.80
N ASN A 467 6.93 -3.02 -19.68
CA ASN A 467 7.65 -2.96 -18.41
C ASN A 467 7.29 -1.70 -17.57
N ILE A 468 6.00 -1.41 -17.44
CA ILE A 468 5.46 -0.28 -16.66
C ILE A 468 5.05 -0.76 -15.26
N GLY A 469 4.41 -1.94 -15.19
CA GLY A 469 4.07 -2.60 -13.94
C GLY A 469 5.17 -3.55 -13.48
N SER A 470 5.46 -3.60 -12.19
CA SER A 470 6.38 -4.60 -11.62
C SER A 470 5.75 -5.99 -11.45
N ARG A 471 4.46 -6.14 -11.78
CA ARG A 471 3.64 -7.34 -11.54
C ARG A 471 2.89 -7.78 -12.81
N PRO A 472 2.59 -9.08 -12.96
CA PRO A 472 1.62 -9.55 -13.95
C PRO A 472 0.25 -8.87 -13.77
N SER A 473 -0.46 -8.56 -14.86
CA SER A 473 -1.77 -7.92 -14.80
C SER A 473 -2.89 -8.86 -14.31
N LYS A 474 -2.73 -10.17 -14.51
CA LYS A 474 -3.71 -11.21 -14.16
C LYS A 474 -3.09 -12.27 -13.25
N ARG A 475 -3.94 -12.87 -12.39
CA ARG A 475 -3.55 -14.04 -11.57
C ARG A 475 -3.48 -15.33 -12.40
N LYS A 476 -4.35 -15.49 -13.40
CA LYS A 476 -4.38 -16.66 -14.30
C LYS A 476 -4.48 -16.21 -15.78
N PRO A 477 -3.60 -16.68 -16.68
CA PRO A 477 -3.70 -16.40 -18.11
C PRO A 477 -5.02 -16.93 -18.68
N GLY A 478 -5.78 -16.09 -19.39
CA GLY A 478 -7.03 -16.48 -20.06
C GLY A 478 -8.33 -16.28 -19.26
N GLY A 479 -8.27 -15.85 -18.00
CA GLY A 479 -9.47 -15.56 -17.20
C GLY A 479 -10.18 -14.24 -17.60
N GLY A 480 -11.45 -14.12 -17.17
CA GLY A 480 -12.26 -12.89 -17.26
C GLY A 480 -11.78 -11.80 -16.28
N ILE A 481 -12.67 -10.85 -15.97
CA ILE A 481 -12.38 -9.72 -15.05
C ILE A 481 -12.05 -10.19 -13.63
N GLU A 482 -12.53 -11.37 -13.23
CA GLU A 482 -12.23 -12.01 -11.94
C GLU A 482 -10.72 -12.25 -11.78
N SER A 483 -10.05 -12.62 -12.88
CA SER A 483 -8.61 -12.89 -12.89
C SER A 483 -7.76 -11.62 -12.96
N LEU A 484 -8.35 -10.50 -13.39
CA LEU A 484 -7.70 -9.20 -13.49
C LEU A 484 -7.56 -8.56 -12.11
N ARG A 485 -6.38 -8.01 -11.84
CA ARG A 485 -6.12 -7.28 -10.59
C ARG A 485 -6.77 -5.90 -10.57
N ALA A 486 -7.03 -5.39 -9.37
CA ALA A 486 -7.62 -4.06 -9.19
C ALA A 486 -6.78 -2.91 -9.78
N ILE A 487 -5.43 -2.98 -9.71
CA ILE A 487 -4.56 -1.94 -10.29
C ILE A 487 -4.72 -1.85 -11.82
N PRO A 488 -4.48 -2.92 -12.62
CA PRO A 488 -4.75 -2.91 -14.06
C PRO A 488 -6.17 -2.52 -14.42
N TRP A 489 -7.16 -2.96 -13.63
CA TRP A 489 -8.57 -2.61 -13.83
C TRP A 489 -8.81 -1.10 -13.76
N ILE A 490 -8.38 -0.45 -12.69
CA ILE A 490 -8.54 1.00 -12.52
C ILE A 490 -7.65 1.78 -13.48
N PHE A 491 -6.43 1.29 -13.72
CA PHE A 491 -5.45 1.95 -14.59
C PHE A 491 -5.97 2.02 -16.03
N ALA A 492 -6.44 0.90 -16.59
CA ALA A 492 -6.91 0.83 -17.97
C ALA A 492 -8.04 1.82 -18.28
N TRP A 493 -9.02 1.97 -17.37
CA TRP A 493 -10.12 2.93 -17.53
C TRP A 493 -9.75 4.38 -17.19
N THR A 494 -8.69 4.58 -16.40
CA THR A 494 -8.12 5.92 -16.15
C THR A 494 -7.43 6.45 -17.39
N GLN A 495 -6.70 5.59 -18.11
CA GLN A 495 -6.00 5.94 -19.34
C GLN A 495 -6.94 6.53 -20.41
N THR A 496 -8.17 6.03 -20.49
CA THR A 496 -9.16 6.45 -21.49
C THR A 496 -10.08 7.56 -21.03
N ARG A 497 -9.82 8.14 -19.84
CA ARG A 497 -10.63 9.20 -19.22
C ARG A 497 -12.08 8.81 -18.97
N PHE A 498 -12.37 7.51 -18.91
CA PHE A 498 -13.75 7.02 -18.75
C PHE A 498 -14.08 6.61 -17.32
N HIS A 499 -13.09 6.13 -16.56
CA HIS A 499 -13.20 5.83 -15.13
C HIS A 499 -14.38 4.92 -14.73
N LEU A 500 -14.85 4.04 -15.63
CA LEU A 500 -15.95 3.10 -15.43
C LEU A 500 -15.96 2.41 -14.04
N PRO A 501 -14.82 1.93 -13.50
CA PRO A 501 -14.79 1.22 -12.22
C PRO A 501 -15.27 2.02 -11.01
N VAL A 502 -15.29 3.36 -11.10
CA VAL A 502 -15.56 4.22 -9.96
C VAL A 502 -17.04 4.61 -9.87
N TRP A 503 -17.69 4.83 -11.01
CA TRP A 503 -19.06 5.40 -11.04
C TRP A 503 -20.13 4.37 -11.42
N LEU A 504 -19.78 3.26 -12.06
CA LEU A 504 -20.75 2.26 -12.50
C LEU A 504 -21.54 1.70 -11.29
N GLY A 505 -22.87 1.70 -11.38
CA GLY A 505 -23.78 1.32 -10.30
C GLY A 505 -24.45 2.50 -9.58
N PHE A 506 -23.80 3.68 -9.54
CA PHE A 506 -24.39 4.85 -8.86
C PHE A 506 -25.62 5.40 -9.58
N GLY A 507 -25.60 5.41 -10.92
CA GLY A 507 -26.71 5.89 -11.74
C GLY A 507 -28.00 5.12 -11.46
N ALA A 508 -27.98 3.78 -11.58
CA ALA A 508 -29.15 2.97 -11.29
C ALA A 508 -29.58 3.08 -9.81
N ALA A 509 -28.65 3.12 -8.87
CA ALA A 509 -28.93 3.31 -7.45
C ALA A 509 -29.72 4.60 -7.17
N PHE A 510 -29.25 5.75 -7.68
CA PHE A 510 -29.94 7.02 -7.50
C PHE A 510 -31.27 7.05 -8.23
N LYS A 511 -31.32 6.54 -9.46
CA LYS A 511 -32.56 6.48 -10.24
C LYS A 511 -33.65 5.66 -9.54
N HIS A 512 -33.29 4.47 -9.05
CA HIS A 512 -34.19 3.59 -8.32
C HIS A 512 -34.80 4.28 -7.09
N ILE A 513 -33.95 4.89 -6.26
CA ILE A 513 -34.44 5.46 -5.00
C ILE A 513 -35.26 6.73 -5.20
N LEU A 514 -34.95 7.52 -6.23
CA LEU A 514 -35.73 8.70 -6.62
C LEU A 514 -37.09 8.34 -7.25
N GLN A 515 -37.15 7.25 -8.02
CA GLN A 515 -38.40 6.73 -8.58
C GLN A 515 -39.31 6.12 -7.52
N LYS A 516 -38.73 5.50 -6.49
CA LYS A 516 -39.47 4.91 -5.37
C LYS A 516 -40.22 5.96 -4.56
N ASP A 517 -39.56 7.07 -4.23
CA ASP A 517 -40.19 8.21 -3.54
C ASP A 517 -39.39 9.49 -3.82
N ILE A 518 -40.04 10.52 -4.35
CA ILE A 518 -39.41 11.81 -4.65
C ILE A 518 -38.82 12.48 -3.40
N ARG A 519 -39.34 12.17 -2.21
CA ARG A 519 -38.81 12.66 -0.93
C ARG A 519 -37.41 12.15 -0.64
N ASN A 520 -37.00 11.03 -1.25
CA ASN A 520 -35.65 10.49 -1.10
C ASN A 520 -34.58 11.43 -1.67
N LEU A 521 -34.91 12.34 -2.61
CA LEU A 521 -33.97 13.37 -3.04
C LEU A 521 -33.56 14.28 -1.88
N HIS A 522 -34.52 14.69 -1.06
CA HIS A 522 -34.24 15.53 0.11
C HIS A 522 -33.40 14.76 1.12
N LEU A 523 -33.69 13.48 1.32
CA LEU A 523 -32.94 12.62 2.22
C LEU A 523 -31.48 12.41 1.76
N LEU A 524 -31.24 12.19 0.46
CA LEU A 524 -29.88 12.07 -0.08
C LEU A 524 -29.09 13.38 0.06
N LYS A 525 -29.76 14.53 -0.14
CA LYS A 525 -29.17 15.86 0.11
C LYS A 525 -28.84 16.06 1.58
N GLU A 526 -29.72 15.63 2.48
CA GLU A 526 -29.49 15.67 3.91
C GLU A 526 -28.30 14.79 4.29
N MET A 527 -28.23 13.55 3.80
CA MET A 527 -27.08 12.65 3.99
C MET A 527 -25.77 13.28 3.51
N TYR A 528 -25.76 13.95 2.34
CA TYR A 528 -24.55 14.61 1.82
C TYR A 528 -24.09 15.78 2.70
N ASN A 529 -25.02 16.53 3.28
CA ASN A 529 -24.70 17.68 4.14
C ASN A 529 -24.36 17.30 5.58
N GLU A 530 -25.03 16.28 6.13
CA GLU A 530 -24.94 15.94 7.56
C GLU A 530 -24.03 14.74 7.83
N TRP A 531 -23.90 13.78 6.89
CA TRP A 531 -23.18 12.54 7.14
C TRP A 531 -21.81 12.51 6.45
N PRO A 532 -20.69 12.63 7.21
CA PRO A 532 -19.36 12.72 6.61
C PRO A 532 -18.98 11.56 5.69
N PHE A 533 -19.39 10.33 6.00
CA PHE A 533 -19.12 9.15 5.17
C PHE A 533 -19.75 9.28 3.77
N PHE A 534 -21.03 9.68 3.72
CA PHE A 534 -21.73 9.83 2.45
C PHE A 534 -21.15 11.00 1.65
N ARG A 535 -20.83 12.11 2.34
CA ARG A 535 -20.16 13.27 1.74
C ARG A 535 -18.86 12.89 1.05
N VAL A 536 -17.90 12.30 1.77
CA VAL A 536 -16.59 11.97 1.17
C VAL A 536 -16.67 10.92 0.06
N THR A 537 -17.70 10.06 0.11
CA THR A 537 -17.95 9.07 -0.96
C THR A 537 -18.39 9.76 -2.25
N LEU A 538 -19.28 10.75 -2.14
CA LEU A 538 -19.73 11.54 -3.31
C LEU A 538 -18.68 12.54 -3.77
N ASP A 539 -17.91 13.17 -2.87
CA ASP A 539 -16.80 14.06 -3.22
C ASP A 539 -15.74 13.32 -4.06
N LEU A 540 -15.44 12.06 -3.69
CA LEU A 540 -14.53 11.21 -4.46
C LEU A 540 -15.08 10.92 -5.86
N LEU A 541 -16.38 10.60 -5.95
CA LEU A 541 -17.05 10.34 -7.22
C LEU A 541 -17.05 11.59 -8.10
N GLU A 542 -17.37 12.76 -7.53
CA GLU A 542 -17.38 14.06 -8.23
C GLU A 542 -15.99 14.45 -8.73
N MET A 543 -14.95 14.24 -7.93
CA MET A 543 -13.55 14.44 -8.33
C MET A 543 -13.16 13.54 -9.51
N VAL A 544 -13.63 12.30 -9.55
CA VAL A 544 -13.36 11.39 -10.67
C VAL A 544 -14.12 11.82 -11.93
N PHE A 545 -15.37 12.29 -11.81
CA PHE A 545 -16.09 12.89 -12.93
C PHE A 545 -15.39 14.14 -13.47
N ALA A 546 -14.77 14.96 -12.62
CA ALA A 546 -14.01 16.13 -13.05
C ALA A 546 -12.72 15.77 -13.83
N LYS A 547 -12.21 14.55 -13.65
CA LYS A 547 -11.08 14.00 -14.42
C LYS A 547 -11.53 13.30 -15.70
N GLY A 548 -12.79 12.89 -15.80
CA GLY A 548 -13.30 12.14 -16.94
C GLY A 548 -13.66 13.01 -18.13
N ASP A 549 -13.55 12.42 -19.32
CA ASP A 549 -13.92 13.06 -20.60
C ASP A 549 -14.56 12.00 -21.52
N PRO A 550 -15.90 11.95 -21.62
CA PRO A 550 -16.59 10.98 -22.48
C PRO A 550 -16.34 11.24 -23.98
N GLY A 551 -15.90 12.45 -24.37
CA GLY A 551 -15.51 12.75 -25.75
C GLY A 551 -14.19 12.07 -26.12
N ILE A 552 -13.22 12.06 -25.20
CA ILE A 552 -11.99 11.28 -25.35
C ILE A 552 -12.30 9.78 -25.34
N ALA A 553 -13.13 9.29 -24.43
CA ALA A 553 -13.54 7.89 -24.43
C ALA A 553 -14.18 7.48 -25.78
N ALA A 554 -15.02 8.35 -26.37
CA ALA A 554 -15.59 8.13 -27.70
C ALA A 554 -14.54 8.09 -28.83
N LEU A 555 -13.44 8.83 -28.72
CA LEU A 555 -12.32 8.74 -29.67
C LEU A 555 -11.65 7.36 -29.62
N TYR A 556 -11.42 6.81 -28.43
CA TYR A 556 -10.89 5.45 -28.28
C TYR A 556 -11.81 4.42 -28.93
N ASP A 557 -13.12 4.50 -28.67
CA ASP A 557 -14.11 3.63 -29.31
C ASP A 557 -14.10 3.77 -30.84
N LYS A 558 -14.07 5.00 -31.35
CA LYS A 558 -14.08 5.26 -32.79
C LYS A 558 -12.89 4.61 -33.50
N LEU A 559 -11.71 4.65 -32.88
CA LEU A 559 -10.46 4.19 -33.48
C LEU A 559 -10.22 2.69 -33.24
N LEU A 560 -10.51 2.19 -32.04
CA LEU A 560 -10.03 0.89 -31.58
C LEU A 560 -11.12 -0.19 -31.46
N VAL A 561 -12.38 0.20 -31.31
CA VAL A 561 -13.49 -0.72 -31.08
C VAL A 561 -14.18 -1.06 -32.41
N SER A 562 -14.58 -2.33 -32.55
CA SER A 562 -15.32 -2.81 -33.73
C SER A 562 -16.71 -2.17 -33.82
N ASP A 563 -17.22 -2.01 -35.05
CA ASP A 563 -18.48 -1.29 -35.29
C ASP A 563 -19.69 -1.90 -34.56
N ASP A 564 -19.70 -3.22 -34.34
CA ASP A 564 -20.76 -3.96 -33.64
C ASP A 564 -20.78 -3.76 -32.11
N LEU A 565 -19.69 -3.22 -31.54
CA LEU A 565 -19.55 -2.91 -30.11
C LEU A 565 -19.67 -1.40 -29.82
N LYS A 566 -19.65 -0.54 -30.83
CA LYS A 566 -19.83 0.91 -30.65
C LYS A 566 -21.15 1.29 -29.96
N PRO A 567 -22.31 0.66 -30.28
CA PRO A 567 -23.56 0.95 -29.56
C PRO A 567 -23.48 0.65 -28.06
N PHE A 568 -22.72 -0.37 -27.67
CA PHE A 568 -22.49 -0.69 -26.26
C PHE A 568 -21.67 0.39 -25.56
N GLY A 569 -20.61 0.88 -26.21
CA GLY A 569 -19.84 2.02 -25.70
C GLY A 569 -20.67 3.32 -25.60
N GLU A 570 -21.57 3.56 -26.55
CA GLU A 570 -22.54 4.67 -26.48
C GLU A 570 -23.49 4.55 -25.29
N GLN A 571 -24.00 3.35 -25.03
CA GLN A 571 -24.83 3.06 -23.85
C GLN A 571 -24.07 3.35 -22.55
N LEU A 572 -22.80 2.94 -22.44
CA LEU A 572 -21.99 3.25 -21.26
C LEU A 572 -21.76 4.75 -21.10
N ARG A 573 -21.51 5.50 -22.18
CA ARG A 573 -21.36 6.96 -22.13
C ARG A 573 -22.68 7.67 -21.77
N ALA A 574 -23.82 7.15 -22.21
CA ALA A 574 -25.12 7.67 -21.78
C ALA A 574 -25.32 7.46 -20.27
N ASN A 575 -24.93 6.30 -19.74
CA ASN A 575 -24.97 6.02 -18.30
C ASN A 575 -24.01 6.94 -17.51
N TYR A 576 -22.80 7.21 -18.04
CA TYR A 576 -21.87 8.19 -17.46
C TYR A 576 -22.54 9.56 -17.28
N GLU A 577 -23.19 10.08 -18.33
CA GLU A 577 -23.82 11.40 -18.28
C GLU A 577 -25.04 11.41 -17.34
N GLU A 578 -25.89 10.38 -17.37
CA GLU A 578 -27.03 10.25 -16.45
C GLU A 578 -26.56 10.21 -14.99
N THR A 579 -25.54 9.41 -14.70
CA THR A 579 -24.94 9.31 -13.36
C THR A 579 -24.37 10.64 -12.90
N LYS A 580 -23.66 11.37 -13.77
CA LYS A 580 -23.12 12.70 -13.47
C LYS A 580 -24.22 13.71 -13.12
N GLN A 581 -25.32 13.71 -13.88
CA GLN A 581 -26.44 14.61 -13.62
C GLN A 581 -27.15 14.28 -12.29
N LEU A 582 -27.35 12.99 -12.00
CA LEU A 582 -27.94 12.54 -10.73
C LEU A 582 -27.05 12.89 -9.54
N LEU A 583 -25.72 12.75 -9.68
CA LEU A 583 -24.76 13.16 -8.66
C LEU A 583 -24.90 14.65 -8.33
N LEU A 584 -24.89 15.53 -9.34
CA LEU A 584 -25.03 16.97 -9.14
C LEU A 584 -26.38 17.34 -8.50
N GLN A 585 -27.45 16.63 -8.84
CA GLN A 585 -28.75 16.79 -8.18
C GLN A 585 -28.69 16.42 -6.69
N VAL A 586 -27.98 15.34 -6.34
CA VAL A 586 -27.82 14.87 -4.95
C VAL A 586 -26.90 15.78 -4.14
N THR A 587 -25.77 16.23 -4.70
CA THR A 587 -24.86 17.16 -4.01
C THR A 587 -25.43 18.58 -3.95
N GLY A 588 -26.36 18.92 -4.84
CA GLY A 588 -26.93 20.26 -4.96
C GLY A 588 -26.02 21.23 -5.72
N HIS A 589 -24.97 20.74 -6.37
CA HIS A 589 -24.08 21.54 -7.20
C HIS A 589 -24.66 21.75 -8.60
N LYS A 590 -24.28 22.85 -9.26
CA LYS A 590 -24.58 23.14 -10.67
C LYS A 590 -23.50 22.60 -11.60
N ASP A 591 -22.24 22.69 -11.15
CA ASP A 591 -21.06 22.21 -11.85
C ASP A 591 -20.27 21.25 -10.96
N LEU A 592 -19.48 20.38 -11.60
CA LEU A 592 -18.51 19.54 -10.88
C LEU A 592 -17.50 20.41 -10.11
N LEU A 593 -17.19 19.99 -8.89
CA LEU A 593 -16.28 20.64 -7.96
C LEU A 593 -16.68 22.09 -7.62
N GLU A 594 -17.97 22.40 -7.59
CA GLU A 594 -18.46 23.72 -7.15
C GLU A 594 -17.98 24.06 -5.73
N GLY A 595 -17.92 23.06 -4.85
CA GLY A 595 -17.39 23.19 -3.48
C GLY A 595 -15.86 23.23 -3.35
N ASP A 596 -15.09 23.00 -4.41
CA ASP A 596 -13.62 23.00 -4.39
C ASP A 596 -13.02 23.68 -5.64
N PRO A 597 -13.01 25.03 -5.67
CA PRO A 597 -12.51 25.78 -6.83
C PRO A 597 -11.00 25.61 -7.05
N TYR A 598 -10.22 25.32 -6.00
CA TYR A 598 -8.77 25.11 -6.11
C TYR A 598 -8.45 23.82 -6.87
N LEU A 599 -9.17 22.73 -6.52
CA LEU A 599 -9.04 21.47 -7.21
C LEU A 599 -9.53 21.57 -8.66
N ARG A 600 -10.66 22.27 -8.88
CA ARG A 600 -11.18 22.56 -10.23
C ARG A 600 -10.14 23.29 -11.09
N GLN A 601 -9.51 24.33 -10.56
CA GLN A 601 -8.46 25.08 -11.26
C GLN A 601 -7.26 24.18 -11.60
N THR A 602 -6.82 23.36 -10.65
CA THR A 602 -5.69 22.45 -10.86
C THR A 602 -5.93 21.52 -12.03
N TYR A 603 -7.11 20.89 -12.10
CA TYR A 603 -7.45 20.01 -13.22
C TYR A 603 -7.61 20.76 -14.55
N ALA A 604 -8.17 21.97 -14.52
CA ALA A 604 -8.26 22.81 -15.71
C ALA A 604 -6.89 23.13 -16.31
N CYS A 605 -5.87 23.36 -15.48
CA CYS A 605 -4.50 23.63 -15.93
C CYS A 605 -3.81 22.41 -16.55
N VAL A 606 -4.07 21.21 -16.04
CA VAL A 606 -3.39 19.99 -16.49
C VAL A 606 -4.10 19.33 -17.68
N SER A 607 -5.42 19.52 -17.81
CA SER A 607 -6.25 18.89 -18.84
C SER A 607 -5.74 19.03 -20.29
N PRO A 608 -5.26 20.20 -20.78
CA PRO A 608 -4.76 20.33 -22.15
C PRO A 608 -3.60 19.38 -22.48
N TYR A 609 -2.69 19.17 -21.51
CA TYR A 609 -1.54 18.28 -21.68
C TYR A 609 -2.00 16.81 -21.73
N ILE A 610 -2.86 16.41 -20.80
CA ILE A 610 -3.39 15.05 -20.73
C ILE A 610 -4.20 14.73 -21.99
N THR A 611 -5.04 15.66 -22.46
CA THR A 611 -5.82 15.49 -23.69
C THR A 611 -4.92 15.27 -24.91
N THR A 612 -3.81 15.99 -25.01
CA THR A 612 -2.83 15.77 -26.08
C THR A 612 -2.25 14.36 -26.01
N LEU A 613 -1.86 13.90 -24.82
CA LEU A 613 -1.37 12.55 -24.60
C LEU A 613 -2.43 11.49 -24.91
N ASN A 614 -3.70 11.73 -24.56
CA ASN A 614 -4.80 10.81 -24.83
C ASN A 614 -5.03 10.63 -26.33
N VAL A 615 -4.98 11.71 -27.11
CA VAL A 615 -5.12 11.63 -28.58
C VAL A 615 -3.95 10.86 -29.16
N CYS A 616 -2.70 11.19 -28.78
CA CYS A 616 -1.52 10.43 -29.19
C CYS A 616 -1.63 8.95 -28.82
N GLN A 617 -2.09 8.65 -27.61
CA GLN A 617 -2.31 7.30 -27.11
C GLN A 617 -3.48 6.60 -27.80
N ALA A 618 -4.50 7.25 -28.33
CA ALA A 618 -5.56 6.54 -29.05
C ALA A 618 -5.09 6.10 -30.46
N TYR A 619 -4.33 6.95 -31.15
CA TYR A 619 -3.78 6.64 -32.46
C TYR A 619 -2.65 5.61 -32.42
N THR A 620 -1.90 5.52 -31.33
CA THR A 620 -0.72 4.62 -31.24
C THR A 620 -1.11 3.12 -31.24
N PRO A 621 -2.04 2.64 -30.39
CA PRO A 621 -2.62 1.30 -30.46
C PRO A 621 -3.33 1.05 -31.77
N LYS A 622 -3.95 2.06 -32.41
CA LYS A 622 -4.53 1.87 -33.75
C LYS A 622 -3.46 1.46 -34.76
N ARG A 623 -2.31 2.14 -34.76
CA ARG A 623 -1.13 1.79 -35.58
C ARG A 623 -0.49 0.45 -35.20
N ILE A 624 -0.56 0.06 -33.93
CA ILE A 624 0.01 -1.21 -33.44
C ILE A 624 -0.91 -2.40 -33.77
N ARG A 625 -2.21 -2.25 -33.56
CA ARG A 625 -3.20 -3.33 -33.64
C ARG A 625 -3.71 -3.55 -35.07
N ASP A 626 -3.66 -2.53 -35.93
CA ASP A 626 -4.13 -2.59 -37.33
C ASP A 626 -3.00 -2.28 -38.32
N PRO A 627 -2.32 -3.30 -38.87
CA PRO A 627 -1.26 -3.12 -39.87
C PRO A 627 -1.73 -2.45 -41.17
N ASN A 628 -3.03 -2.42 -41.44
CA ASN A 628 -3.60 -1.81 -42.65
C ASN A 628 -3.90 -0.32 -42.47
N PHE A 629 -3.72 0.22 -41.26
CA PHE A 629 -3.96 1.63 -40.99
C PHE A 629 -2.86 2.49 -41.63
N GLN A 630 -3.18 3.16 -42.74
CA GLN A 630 -2.23 4.00 -43.45
C GLN A 630 -1.98 5.32 -42.72
N VAL A 631 -0.71 5.69 -42.62
CA VAL A 631 -0.25 6.93 -41.98
C VAL A 631 0.66 7.66 -42.94
N ASP A 632 0.29 8.89 -43.31
CA ASP A 632 1.14 9.79 -44.08
C ASP A 632 2.28 10.32 -43.21
N MET A 633 3.44 9.68 -43.31
CA MET A 633 4.64 10.09 -42.58
C MET A 633 5.13 11.45 -43.10
N ARG A 634 5.21 12.43 -42.20
CA ARG A 634 5.85 13.73 -42.50
C ARG A 634 7.36 13.62 -42.36
N ALA A 635 8.09 14.48 -43.08
CA ALA A 635 9.52 14.65 -42.87
C ALA A 635 9.82 15.02 -41.41
N PRO A 636 10.95 14.58 -40.82
CA PRO A 636 11.31 14.91 -39.45
C PRO A 636 11.28 16.42 -39.21
N LEU A 637 10.52 16.85 -38.19
CA LEU A 637 10.43 18.26 -37.79
C LEU A 637 11.54 18.66 -36.81
N SER A 638 12.07 17.70 -36.04
CA SER A 638 13.23 17.92 -35.20
C SER A 638 14.47 18.09 -36.06
N LYS A 639 15.19 19.19 -35.87
CA LYS A 639 16.51 19.42 -36.47
C LYS A 639 17.63 18.76 -35.66
N GLU A 640 17.33 18.29 -34.45
CA GLU A 640 18.19 17.41 -33.67
C GLU A 640 18.01 15.99 -34.21
N ILE A 641 18.75 15.66 -35.28
CA ILE A 641 19.33 14.36 -35.65
C ILE A 641 20.02 14.59 -37.02
N SER A 642 21.27 15.05 -36.97
CA SER A 642 22.26 14.85 -38.03
C SER A 642 23.62 14.36 -37.50
N ASP A 643 23.73 14.09 -36.19
CA ASP A 643 24.88 13.41 -35.60
C ASP A 643 24.45 12.04 -35.12
N SER A 644 24.72 11.02 -35.93
CA SER A 644 24.39 9.61 -35.69
C SER A 644 25.14 8.94 -34.52
N ASN A 645 25.82 9.70 -33.65
CA ASN A 645 26.71 9.18 -32.61
C ASN A 645 26.38 9.58 -31.16
N LYS A 646 25.26 10.27 -30.91
CA LYS A 646 24.77 10.47 -29.54
C LYS A 646 23.27 10.18 -29.47
N PRO A 647 22.82 9.04 -28.90
CA PRO A 647 21.41 8.86 -28.58
C PRO A 647 21.00 9.97 -27.60
N ALA A 648 19.81 10.54 -27.79
CA ALA A 648 19.24 11.49 -26.85
C ALA A 648 19.34 10.92 -25.42
N GLU A 649 20.03 11.62 -24.52
CA GLU A 649 20.43 11.11 -23.21
C GLU A 649 19.25 10.73 -22.29
N GLN A 650 18.02 11.12 -22.63
CA GLN A 650 16.84 10.94 -21.78
C GLN A 650 15.97 9.72 -22.14
N LEU A 651 16.04 9.17 -23.36
CA LEU A 651 15.28 7.97 -23.75
C LEU A 651 16.07 7.12 -24.76
N LYS A 652 16.52 5.95 -24.31
CA LYS A 652 16.98 4.89 -25.22
C LYS A 652 15.73 4.21 -25.81
N LEU A 653 15.46 4.46 -27.09
CA LEU A 653 14.42 3.74 -27.83
C LEU A 653 14.61 2.22 -27.68
N ASN A 654 13.52 1.48 -27.49
CA ASN A 654 13.58 0.02 -27.50
C ASN A 654 13.80 -0.49 -28.93
N LEU A 655 15.07 -0.63 -29.33
CA LEU A 655 15.46 -1.16 -30.65
C LEU A 655 15.09 -2.65 -30.84
N THR A 656 14.68 -3.34 -29.77
CA THR A 656 14.25 -4.75 -29.81
C THR A 656 12.73 -4.92 -29.83
N SER A 657 11.97 -3.83 -29.95
CA SER A 657 10.51 -3.88 -30.04
C SER A 657 10.06 -4.58 -31.32
N GLU A 658 9.01 -5.41 -31.22
CA GLU A 658 8.33 -5.99 -32.39
C GLU A 658 7.48 -4.95 -33.14
N TYR A 659 7.26 -3.77 -32.54
CA TYR A 659 6.50 -2.67 -33.13
C TYR A 659 7.39 -1.73 -33.94
N ALA A 660 6.77 -0.93 -34.82
CA ALA A 660 7.50 0.11 -35.53
C ALA A 660 8.23 1.06 -34.54
N PRO A 661 9.44 1.56 -34.89
CA PRO A 661 10.26 2.36 -33.97
C PRO A 661 9.51 3.52 -33.31
N GLY A 662 9.64 3.63 -31.99
CA GLY A 662 9.05 4.71 -31.17
C GLY A 662 7.59 4.54 -30.76
N LEU A 663 6.84 3.55 -31.27
CA LEU A 663 5.44 3.33 -30.86
C LEU A 663 5.32 2.80 -29.44
N GLU A 664 6.18 1.86 -29.04
CA GLU A 664 6.22 1.33 -27.67
C GLU A 664 6.58 2.44 -26.67
N ASP A 665 7.62 3.22 -26.97
CA ASP A 665 8.07 4.34 -26.13
C ASP A 665 6.98 5.41 -26.01
N THR A 666 6.26 5.71 -27.11
CA THR A 666 5.11 6.64 -27.09
C THR A 666 4.00 6.14 -26.16
N LEU A 667 3.71 4.83 -26.17
CA LEU A 667 2.72 4.26 -25.24
C LEU A 667 3.18 4.32 -23.79
N ILE A 668 4.45 4.01 -23.51
CA ILE A 668 5.00 4.12 -22.16
C ILE A 668 4.92 5.57 -21.65
N LEU A 669 5.32 6.54 -22.48
CA LEU A 669 5.31 7.96 -22.13
C LEU A 669 3.90 8.48 -21.89
N THR A 670 2.97 8.18 -22.80
CA THR A 670 1.57 8.58 -22.65
C THR A 670 0.94 7.92 -21.43
N MET A 671 1.18 6.62 -21.19
CA MET A 671 0.67 5.93 -20.02
C MET A 671 1.15 6.53 -18.71
N LYS A 672 2.45 6.81 -18.60
CA LYS A 672 3.03 7.47 -17.43
C LYS A 672 2.52 8.89 -17.27
N GLY A 673 2.43 9.66 -18.35
CA GLY A 673 2.00 11.06 -18.32
C GLY A 673 0.50 11.26 -18.06
N ILE A 674 -0.36 10.30 -18.40
CA ILE A 674 -1.80 10.34 -18.06
C ILE A 674 -2.04 9.87 -16.62
N ALA A 675 -1.19 8.98 -16.10
CA ALA A 675 -1.33 8.44 -14.76
C ALA A 675 -0.76 9.35 -13.66
N ALA A 676 0.29 10.12 -13.99
CA ALA A 676 0.82 11.21 -13.17
C ALA A 676 -0.16 12.39 -13.18
#